data_AF-A0A151T4Q7-F1
#
_entry.id   AF-A0A151T4Q7-F1
#
_cell.length_a   1.000
_cell.length_b   1.000
_cell.length_c   1.000
_cell.angle_alpha   90.00
_cell.angle_beta   90.00
_cell.angle_gamma   90.00
#
_symmetry.space_group_name_H-M   'P 1'
#
loop_
_entity.id
_entity.type
_entity.pdbx_description
1 polymer ?
#
loop_
_entity_poly.entity_id
_entity_poly.type
_entity_poly.pdbx_seq_one_letter_code
_entity_poly.pdbx_strand_id
1 'polypeptide(L)'
;MVITTATNYELETSDGSAYYDGKAERISFDDSKTGVKGLVDSGVSKIPRMFYSGKLDLTETLLSASKISVPVIDLQDMEKSSSQHAEVVGKIGSACRKWGFFQVVNHDVGVEVLDEMISGIRRFHEQEGEVRKEFYSRDSNKKVRYFSNGGLLRDLDQPANWRDTVSFVANPDLPNPEEIPAVCRHIVAEYSKKIRALGVTILELLSEALGLDPSYLKKMDCSEALFIMGHYYPACPEPELTLGSIEHTDMDFMTILLQDQMGGLQVLHENQWINVPPLRGALTVNIGDLLQLMTNDMFISVKHRVVASHIGPRISVGSFFMNFTMSKCTSKFPGMELESVNDRKAEVQAFDDSKTGVKGVLDSGVTKIPPMFHVKSDPTPTSPADTNFSTSQFPIIDLVDISKNTTQRVEVVGQIRSASQKWGFFQVINHGIPVEVLDEMISGIRRFHEQDAEARKPFYSRDSTKKVRYFSNGKLFREMAGTWRDTLAFSVNPDPPNPQDMPAVCRSLTLKGAPENGKERPVKGIFPFKGDIVAEYAKQVKALGITIFELLSEALGLNPSYLKEMDCAEALHVMGQYYPQCPEPELTLGISKHTDCTFITILLQDQIGGLQILHDNHWVNVPPVQGALVVNIGDILQLMTNDKFTSVYHRVSLRNIGPRISVVTFFLNFTMSECTSKNYGPIKELLSEENPPVYRDNITMKEILTHYYAKGLDGNSYLLSLRL
;
A
#
# COMPACT_ATOMS: atom_id res chain seq x y z
N MET A 1 -4.19 18.71 -31.25
CA MET A 1 -4.03 17.27 -31.49
C MET A 1 -5.37 16.62 -31.20
N VAL A 2 -5.98 15.97 -32.20
CA VAL A 2 -7.20 15.18 -31.98
C VAL A 2 -6.74 13.83 -31.43
N ILE A 3 -7.23 13.45 -30.25
CA ILE A 3 -6.98 12.13 -29.67
C ILE A 3 -7.86 11.16 -30.45
N THR A 4 -7.31 10.54 -31.50
CA THR A 4 -7.99 9.47 -32.24
C THR A 4 -7.47 8.11 -31.78
N THR A 5 -8.43 7.17 -31.70
CA THR A 5 -8.38 5.71 -31.49
C THR A 5 -7.04 5.02 -31.18
N ALA A 6 -7.12 3.97 -30.34
CA ALA A 6 -6.02 3.15 -29.77
C ALA A 6 -4.83 2.77 -30.69
N THR A 7 -4.98 2.83 -32.01
CA THR A 7 -3.95 2.52 -33.01
C THR A 7 -2.75 3.49 -33.01
N ASN A 8 -2.89 4.70 -32.46
CA ASN A 8 -1.80 5.70 -32.48
C ASN A 8 -0.75 5.52 -31.38
N TYR A 9 -1.00 4.64 -30.39
CA TYR A 9 -0.10 4.40 -29.25
C TYR A 9 0.40 2.95 -29.19
N GLU A 10 0.24 2.21 -30.29
CA GLU A 10 0.83 0.89 -30.50
C GLU A 10 2.16 1.06 -31.23
N LEU A 11 3.26 0.76 -30.54
CA LEU A 11 4.61 0.74 -31.12
C LEU A 11 4.97 -0.70 -31.47
N GLU A 12 5.40 -0.95 -32.70
CA GLU A 12 5.93 -2.25 -33.11
C GLU A 12 7.29 -2.50 -32.43
N THR A 13 7.38 -3.58 -31.66
CA THR A 13 8.65 -4.06 -31.10
C THR A 13 9.41 -4.88 -32.15
N SER A 14 10.72 -5.04 -31.96
CA SER A 14 11.62 -5.73 -32.91
C SER A 14 11.28 -7.20 -33.19
N ASP A 15 10.39 -7.80 -32.40
CA ASP A 15 9.87 -9.16 -32.53
C ASP A 15 8.48 -9.23 -33.20
N GLY A 16 7.92 -8.09 -33.64
CA GLY A 16 6.60 -7.99 -34.28
C GLY A 16 5.42 -7.93 -33.31
N SER A 17 5.66 -7.81 -31.99
CA SER A 17 4.59 -7.57 -31.00
C SER A 17 4.23 -6.07 -30.92
N ALA A 18 2.99 -5.73 -30.55
CA ALA A 18 2.55 -4.35 -30.38
C ALA A 18 2.59 -3.94 -28.90
N TYR A 19 3.40 -2.93 -28.55
CA TYR A 19 3.47 -2.36 -27.21
C TYR A 19 2.55 -1.14 -27.09
N TYR A 20 1.67 -1.15 -26.08
CA TYR A 20 0.78 -0.03 -25.79
C TYR A 20 1.42 0.96 -24.79
N ASP A 21 1.68 2.18 -25.23
CA ASP A 21 2.20 3.25 -24.36
C ASP A 21 1.06 4.01 -23.65
N GLY A 22 0.54 3.43 -22.57
CA GLY A 22 -0.52 4.04 -21.78
C GLY A 22 -0.12 5.34 -21.07
N LYS A 23 1.18 5.59 -20.87
CA LYS A 23 1.65 6.84 -20.28
C LYS A 23 1.59 7.97 -21.31
N ALA A 24 2.01 7.72 -22.55
CA ALA A 24 1.89 8.69 -23.64
C ALA A 24 0.42 9.04 -23.95
N GLU A 25 -0.48 8.05 -23.98
CA GLU A 25 -1.92 8.29 -24.18
C GLU A 25 -2.48 9.23 -23.10
N ARG A 26 -2.13 9.00 -21.82
CA ARG A 26 -2.57 9.84 -20.70
C ARG A 26 -1.97 11.24 -20.73
N ILE A 27 -0.70 11.39 -21.09
CA ILE A 27 -0.07 12.71 -21.25
C ILE A 27 -0.77 13.48 -22.37
N SER A 28 -0.99 12.86 -23.53
CA SER A 28 -1.72 13.51 -24.63
C SER A 28 -3.14 13.90 -24.25
N PHE A 29 -3.83 13.07 -23.45
CA PHE A 29 -5.15 13.40 -22.93
C PHE A 29 -5.12 14.57 -21.95
N ASP A 30 -4.14 14.60 -21.05
CA ASP A 30 -3.93 15.71 -20.11
C ASP A 30 -3.64 17.02 -20.85
N ASP A 31 -2.71 16.98 -21.79
CA ASP A 31 -2.25 18.13 -22.59
C ASP A 31 -3.35 18.72 -23.47
N SER A 32 -4.35 17.91 -23.85
CA SER A 32 -5.51 18.40 -24.58
C SER A 32 -6.33 19.39 -23.75
N LYS A 33 -6.34 19.24 -22.41
CA LYS A 33 -7.10 20.03 -21.44
C LYS A 33 -8.62 20.10 -21.70
N THR A 34 -9.15 19.28 -22.61
CA THR A 34 -10.57 19.27 -22.98
C THR A 34 -11.39 18.27 -22.18
N GLY A 35 -10.71 17.25 -21.61
CA GLY A 35 -11.32 16.22 -20.78
C GLY A 35 -12.13 15.19 -21.56
N VAL A 36 -12.89 14.36 -20.83
CA VAL A 36 -13.73 13.30 -21.41
C VAL A 36 -14.82 13.90 -22.29
N LYS A 37 -15.43 15.02 -21.89
CA LYS A 37 -16.37 15.78 -22.73
C LYS A 37 -15.73 16.20 -24.05
N GLY A 38 -14.46 16.59 -24.05
CA GLY A 38 -13.71 16.88 -25.27
C GLY A 38 -13.56 15.68 -26.20
N LEU A 39 -13.36 14.48 -25.64
CA LEU A 39 -13.35 13.23 -26.42
C LEU A 39 -14.73 12.97 -27.03
N VAL A 40 -15.80 13.12 -26.26
CA VAL A 40 -17.18 12.94 -26.75
C VAL A 40 -17.50 13.93 -27.87
N ASP A 41 -17.15 15.21 -27.70
CA ASP A 41 -17.37 16.26 -28.70
C ASP A 41 -16.59 16.02 -30.00
N SER A 42 -15.48 15.28 -29.93
CA SER A 42 -14.72 14.86 -31.11
C SER A 42 -15.33 13.68 -31.89
N GLY A 43 -16.45 13.12 -31.41
CA GLY A 43 -17.18 12.04 -32.09
C GLY A 43 -16.59 10.65 -31.87
N VAL A 44 -15.94 10.42 -30.73
CA VAL A 44 -15.34 9.12 -30.37
C VAL A 44 -16.40 8.01 -30.34
N SER A 45 -16.18 6.94 -31.12
CA SER A 45 -17.02 5.74 -31.15
C SER A 45 -16.47 4.58 -30.32
N LYS A 46 -15.21 4.66 -29.87
CA LYS A 46 -14.55 3.68 -28.99
C LYS A 46 -13.73 4.38 -27.93
N ILE A 47 -13.86 3.97 -26.67
CA ILE A 47 -13.16 4.66 -25.58
C ILE A 47 -11.64 4.33 -25.63
N PRO A 48 -10.76 5.30 -25.30
CA PRO A 48 -9.32 5.05 -25.16
C PRO A 48 -8.99 3.95 -24.14
N ARG A 49 -7.89 3.22 -24.36
CA ARG A 49 -7.51 2.06 -23.53
C ARG A 49 -7.22 2.44 -22.08
N MET A 50 -6.77 3.68 -21.82
CA MET A 50 -6.58 4.16 -20.44
C MET A 50 -7.84 4.11 -19.58
N PHE A 51 -9.04 4.06 -20.16
CA PHE A 51 -10.32 3.96 -19.44
C PHE A 51 -10.79 2.51 -19.18
N TYR A 52 -10.07 1.50 -19.70
CA TYR A 52 -10.53 0.10 -19.65
C TYR A 52 -10.41 -0.47 -18.24
N SER A 53 -11.54 -0.73 -17.58
CA SER A 53 -11.59 -1.31 -16.21
C SER A 53 -11.82 -2.82 -16.18
N GLY A 54 -11.73 -3.51 -17.33
CA GLY A 54 -12.15 -4.91 -17.50
C GLY A 54 -13.63 -5.04 -17.88
N LYS A 55 -14.05 -6.22 -18.34
CA LYS A 55 -15.48 -6.47 -18.63
C LYS A 55 -16.25 -6.51 -17.32
N LEU A 56 -17.14 -5.54 -17.12
CA LEU A 56 -18.07 -5.54 -16.00
C LEU A 56 -19.05 -6.69 -16.15
N ASP A 57 -19.15 -7.58 -15.16
CA ASP A 57 -20.19 -8.60 -15.13
C ASP A 57 -21.52 -7.93 -14.73
N LEU A 58 -22.22 -7.39 -15.74
CA LEU A 58 -23.52 -6.73 -15.58
C LEU A 58 -24.60 -7.69 -15.04
N THR A 59 -24.33 -9.01 -15.03
CA THR A 59 -25.23 -10.04 -14.51
C THR A 59 -25.37 -9.98 -12.99
N GLU A 60 -24.32 -9.59 -12.24
CA GLU A 60 -24.42 -9.30 -10.79
C GLU A 60 -25.34 -8.10 -10.50
N THR A 61 -25.40 -7.14 -11.42
CA THR A 61 -26.20 -5.91 -11.23
C THR A 61 -27.70 -6.17 -11.35
N LEU A 62 -28.11 -7.13 -12.21
CA LEU A 62 -29.51 -7.51 -12.42
C LEU A 62 -30.09 -8.39 -11.29
N LEU A 63 -29.25 -9.15 -10.58
CA LEU A 63 -29.67 -10.00 -9.46
C LEU A 63 -29.93 -9.22 -8.16
N SER A 64 -29.38 -8.01 -8.01
CA SER A 64 -29.56 -7.14 -6.84
C SER A 64 -30.97 -6.54 -6.69
N ALA A 65 -31.87 -6.79 -7.65
CA ALA A 65 -33.21 -6.21 -7.70
C ALA A 65 -34.20 -6.74 -6.63
N SER A 66 -33.74 -7.44 -5.57
CA SER A 66 -34.63 -7.99 -4.57
C SER A 66 -34.24 -7.67 -3.11
N LYS A 67 -35.03 -6.76 -2.52
CA LYS A 67 -35.30 -6.48 -1.09
C LYS A 67 -34.37 -5.58 -0.26
N ILE A 68 -33.20 -5.17 -0.73
CA ILE A 68 -32.26 -4.37 0.09
C ILE A 68 -31.99 -3.00 -0.58
N SER A 69 -32.21 -1.90 0.15
CA SER A 69 -32.05 -0.53 -0.35
C SER A 69 -31.36 0.35 0.68
N VAL A 70 -30.57 1.32 0.21
CA VAL A 70 -29.94 2.34 1.06
C VAL A 70 -31.01 3.03 1.93
N PRO A 71 -30.78 3.21 3.24
CA PRO A 71 -31.76 3.85 4.13
C PRO A 71 -32.09 5.28 3.69
N VAL A 72 -33.38 5.63 3.70
CA VAL A 72 -33.86 7.01 3.52
C VAL A 72 -34.34 7.52 4.87
N ILE A 73 -33.79 8.65 5.32
CA ILE A 73 -34.04 9.24 6.62
C ILE A 73 -34.72 10.60 6.42
N ASP A 74 -35.89 10.74 7.01
CA ASP A 74 -36.66 11.98 6.99
C ASP A 74 -36.21 12.86 8.16
N LEU A 75 -35.75 14.08 7.85
CA LEU A 75 -35.38 15.09 8.86
C LEU A 75 -36.53 16.03 9.21
N GLN A 76 -37.71 15.85 8.61
CA GLN A 76 -38.88 16.66 8.91
C GLN A 76 -39.22 16.56 10.40
N ASP A 77 -39.49 17.73 11.01
CA ASP A 77 -40.05 17.83 12.36
C ASP A 77 -39.22 17.20 13.49
N MET A 78 -37.93 16.89 13.26
CA MET A 78 -37.07 16.32 14.30
C MET A 78 -36.97 17.22 15.54
N GLU A 79 -37.15 18.54 15.39
CA GLU A 79 -37.17 19.50 16.49
C GLU A 79 -38.51 19.58 17.26
N LYS A 80 -39.58 18.92 16.80
CA LYS A 80 -40.92 19.02 17.42
C LYS A 80 -41.05 18.24 18.73
N SER A 81 -40.31 17.14 18.91
CA SER A 81 -40.34 16.35 20.14
C SER A 81 -39.04 15.57 20.37
N SER A 82 -38.66 15.37 21.64
CA SER A 82 -37.48 14.58 22.01
C SER A 82 -37.55 13.14 21.51
N SER A 83 -38.75 12.55 21.39
CA SER A 83 -38.93 11.20 20.86
C SER A 83 -38.64 11.11 19.36
N GLN A 84 -39.09 12.08 18.57
CA GLN A 84 -38.82 12.12 17.13
C GLN A 84 -37.34 12.37 16.85
N HIS A 85 -36.72 13.29 17.60
CA HIS A 85 -35.28 13.52 17.55
C HIS A 85 -34.47 12.25 17.82
N ALA A 86 -34.79 11.54 18.92
CA ALA A 86 -34.12 10.29 19.27
C ALA A 86 -34.31 9.18 18.22
N GLU A 87 -35.47 9.13 17.56
CA GLU A 87 -35.72 8.19 16.46
C GLU A 87 -34.82 8.49 15.25
N VAL A 88 -34.69 9.76 14.86
CA VAL A 88 -33.81 10.20 13.78
C VAL A 88 -32.35 9.90 14.10
N VAL A 89 -31.89 10.24 15.31
CA VAL A 89 -30.53 9.90 15.80
C VAL A 89 -30.29 8.38 15.72
N GLY A 90 -31.26 7.57 16.15
CA GLY A 90 -31.18 6.11 16.08
C GLY A 90 -31.09 5.56 14.66
N LYS A 91 -31.89 6.10 13.73
CA LYS A 91 -31.87 5.75 12.30
C LYS A 91 -30.52 6.09 11.66
N ILE A 92 -30.00 7.30 11.92
CA ILE A 92 -28.69 7.75 11.43
C ILE A 92 -27.60 6.84 11.99
N GLY A 93 -27.57 6.61 13.30
CA GLY A 93 -26.57 5.73 13.94
C GLY A 93 -26.59 4.31 13.38
N SER A 94 -27.78 3.76 13.11
CA SER A 94 -27.91 2.43 12.47
C SER A 94 -27.43 2.44 11.02
N ALA A 95 -27.74 3.48 10.24
CA ALA A 95 -27.27 3.59 8.87
C ALA A 95 -25.74 3.71 8.81
N CYS A 96 -25.14 4.52 9.69
CA CYS A 96 -23.68 4.69 9.75
C CYS A 96 -22.95 3.40 10.15
N ARG A 97 -23.52 2.59 11.05
CA ARG A 97 -22.96 1.30 11.48
C ARG A 97 -23.07 0.18 10.43
N LYS A 98 -24.20 0.12 9.73
CA LYS A 98 -24.53 -1.02 8.85
C LYS A 98 -24.23 -0.74 7.38
N TRP A 99 -24.38 0.50 6.96
CA TRP A 99 -24.33 0.89 5.55
C TRP A 99 -23.19 1.85 5.23
N GLY A 100 -22.80 2.72 6.17
CA GLY A 100 -21.90 3.84 5.88
C GLY A 100 -22.47 4.86 4.88
N PHE A 101 -23.72 4.67 4.46
CA PHE A 101 -24.43 5.40 3.42
C PHE A 101 -25.91 5.52 3.81
N PHE A 102 -26.50 6.68 3.55
CA PHE A 102 -27.95 6.90 3.65
C PHE A 102 -28.38 8.09 2.78
N GLN A 103 -29.67 8.24 2.53
CA GLN A 103 -30.24 9.44 1.93
C GLN A 103 -31.00 10.23 3.00
N VAL A 104 -30.93 11.55 2.94
CA VAL A 104 -31.76 12.45 3.75
C VAL A 104 -32.76 13.18 2.87
N VAL A 105 -33.97 13.36 3.39
CA VAL A 105 -35.05 14.17 2.78
C VAL A 105 -35.57 15.19 3.80
N ASN A 106 -36.30 16.20 3.31
CA ASN A 106 -36.84 17.28 4.14
C ASN A 106 -35.76 17.98 5.00
N HIS A 107 -34.58 18.19 4.42
CA HIS A 107 -33.38 18.72 5.07
C HIS A 107 -33.20 20.24 4.92
N ASP A 108 -34.28 20.99 4.66
CA ASP A 108 -34.34 22.46 4.52
C ASP A 108 -33.49 23.12 3.41
N VAL A 109 -32.87 22.33 2.52
CA VAL A 109 -32.26 22.85 1.29
C VAL A 109 -33.29 22.75 0.17
N GLY A 110 -33.72 23.91 -0.35
CA GLY A 110 -34.78 23.98 -1.35
C GLY A 110 -34.41 23.23 -2.64
N VAL A 111 -35.38 22.50 -3.20
CA VAL A 111 -35.21 21.70 -4.43
C VAL A 111 -34.73 22.58 -5.59
N GLU A 112 -35.21 23.82 -5.69
CA GLU A 112 -34.75 24.79 -6.70
C GLU A 112 -33.24 25.08 -6.62
N VAL A 113 -32.66 25.11 -5.41
CA VAL A 113 -31.21 25.29 -5.22
C VAL A 113 -30.45 24.05 -5.68
N LEU A 114 -30.98 22.86 -5.42
CA LEU A 114 -30.38 21.60 -5.85
C LEU A 114 -30.43 21.46 -7.37
N ASP A 115 -31.60 21.70 -7.97
CA ASP A 115 -31.81 21.62 -9.42
C ASP A 115 -30.94 22.67 -10.15
N GLU A 116 -30.87 23.90 -9.64
CA GLU A 116 -30.03 24.95 -10.23
C GLU A 116 -28.52 24.67 -10.04
N MET A 117 -28.11 23.98 -8.97
CA MET A 117 -26.71 23.59 -8.78
C MET A 117 -26.29 22.53 -9.80
N ILE A 118 -27.14 21.51 -10.03
CA ILE A 118 -26.95 20.53 -11.11
C ILE A 118 -26.87 21.24 -12.47
N SER A 119 -27.79 22.17 -12.74
CA SER A 119 -27.82 23.00 -13.96
C SER A 119 -26.57 23.86 -14.10
N GLY A 120 -26.07 24.47 -13.02
CA GLY A 120 -24.83 25.26 -12.99
C GLY A 120 -23.60 24.45 -13.38
N ILE A 121 -23.43 23.27 -12.77
CA ILE A 121 -22.32 22.37 -13.10
C ILE A 121 -22.44 21.87 -14.54
N ARG A 122 -23.64 21.52 -15.00
CA ARG A 122 -23.89 21.14 -16.40
C ARG A 122 -23.48 22.26 -17.36
N ARG A 123 -23.97 23.49 -17.14
CA ARG A 123 -23.64 24.67 -17.95
C ARG A 123 -22.15 24.89 -18.05
N PHE A 124 -21.39 24.72 -16.96
CA PHE A 124 -19.92 24.83 -16.98
C PHE A 124 -19.28 23.81 -17.93
N HIS A 125 -19.63 22.52 -17.81
CA HIS A 125 -19.02 21.46 -18.61
C HIS A 125 -19.47 21.47 -20.08
N GLU A 126 -20.62 22.08 -20.38
CA GLU A 126 -21.15 22.24 -21.74
C GLU A 126 -20.69 23.54 -22.43
N GLN A 127 -19.87 24.37 -21.78
CA GLN A 127 -19.21 25.48 -22.45
C GLN A 127 -18.21 25.00 -23.51
N GLU A 128 -17.94 25.87 -24.48
CA GLU A 128 -16.85 25.73 -25.46
C GLU A 128 -15.54 25.31 -24.79
N GLY A 129 -14.81 24.40 -25.44
CA GLY A 129 -13.62 23.79 -24.87
C GLY A 129 -12.57 24.81 -24.43
N GLU A 130 -12.38 25.89 -25.19
CA GLU A 130 -11.43 26.95 -24.86
C GLU A 130 -11.75 27.66 -23.54
N VAL A 131 -13.03 27.86 -23.21
CA VAL A 131 -13.42 28.50 -21.94
C VAL A 131 -13.12 27.58 -20.76
N ARG A 132 -13.40 26.28 -20.90
CA ARG A 132 -13.11 25.29 -19.84
C ARG A 132 -11.60 25.14 -19.60
N LYS A 133 -10.78 25.25 -20.66
CA LYS A 133 -9.31 25.14 -20.58
C LYS A 133 -8.68 26.20 -19.68
N GLU A 134 -9.27 27.39 -19.57
CA GLU A 134 -8.78 28.45 -18.67
C GLU A 134 -8.77 28.00 -17.20
N PHE A 135 -9.71 27.14 -16.82
CA PHE A 135 -9.80 26.57 -15.48
C PHE A 135 -9.00 25.26 -15.34
N TYR A 136 -8.46 24.70 -16.43
CA TYR A 136 -7.79 23.42 -16.39
C TYR A 136 -6.50 23.49 -15.57
N SER A 137 -6.38 22.67 -14.53
CA SER A 137 -5.18 22.66 -13.70
C SER A 137 -5.00 21.35 -12.93
N ARG A 138 -3.76 20.86 -12.91
CA ARG A 138 -3.33 19.77 -12.04
C ARG A 138 -2.83 20.23 -10.67
N ASP A 139 -2.53 21.52 -10.51
CA ASP A 139 -2.15 22.11 -9.22
C ASP A 139 -3.31 21.98 -8.23
N SER A 140 -3.07 21.28 -7.12
CA SER A 140 -4.04 21.05 -6.04
C SER A 140 -4.19 22.25 -5.10
N ASN A 141 -3.31 23.25 -5.18
CA ASN A 141 -3.40 24.46 -4.37
C ASN A 141 -4.39 25.48 -4.94
N LYS A 142 -4.83 25.32 -6.20
CA LYS A 142 -5.84 26.20 -6.78
C LYS A 142 -7.20 25.97 -6.13
N LYS A 143 -7.80 27.06 -5.65
CA LYS A 143 -9.13 27.06 -5.02
C LYS A 143 -10.26 26.73 -5.99
N VAL A 144 -10.11 27.09 -7.26
CA VAL A 144 -11.01 26.69 -8.36
C VAL A 144 -10.19 26.03 -9.45
N ARG A 145 -10.60 24.83 -9.87
CA ARG A 145 -9.96 24.14 -10.99
C ARG A 145 -10.88 23.16 -11.68
N TYR A 146 -10.66 22.99 -12.97
CA TYR A 146 -11.21 21.96 -13.83
C TYR A 146 -10.13 20.92 -14.13
N PHE A 147 -10.49 19.64 -14.12
CA PHE A 147 -9.59 18.55 -14.44
C PHE A 147 -10.38 17.27 -14.73
N SER A 148 -9.70 16.31 -15.36
CA SER A 148 -10.25 14.97 -15.60
C SER A 148 -9.38 13.98 -14.85
N ASN A 149 -9.91 13.20 -13.91
CA ASN A 149 -9.14 12.22 -13.12
C ASN A 149 -7.98 12.81 -12.29
N GLY A 150 -8.17 13.08 -11.01
CA GLY A 150 -7.14 13.73 -10.15
C GLY A 150 -5.78 13.03 -10.12
N GLY A 151 -5.77 11.68 -10.24
CA GLY A 151 -4.57 10.85 -10.24
C GLY A 151 -4.05 10.43 -11.62
N LEU A 152 -4.57 10.99 -12.73
CA LEU A 152 -4.34 10.51 -14.10
C LEU A 152 -2.88 10.11 -14.42
N LEU A 153 -1.91 10.96 -14.06
CA LEU A 153 -0.48 10.78 -14.36
C LEU A 153 0.31 10.09 -13.23
N ARG A 154 -0.32 9.85 -12.08
CA ARG A 154 0.27 9.19 -10.91
C ARG A 154 -0.11 7.72 -10.83
N ASP A 155 -1.38 7.42 -11.10
CA ASP A 155 -1.99 6.12 -10.90
C ASP A 155 -2.05 5.39 -12.26
N LEU A 156 -0.89 5.17 -12.86
CA LEU A 156 -0.76 4.59 -14.21
C LEU A 156 -1.26 3.15 -14.29
N ASP A 157 -1.25 2.44 -13.17
CA ASP A 157 -1.71 1.05 -13.05
C ASP A 157 -3.23 0.91 -12.86
N GLN A 158 -3.96 2.03 -12.70
CA GLN A 158 -5.41 2.05 -12.50
C GLN A 158 -6.12 2.64 -13.72
N PRO A 159 -7.28 2.10 -14.12
CA PRO A 159 -8.06 2.70 -15.20
C PRO A 159 -8.50 4.12 -14.83
N ALA A 160 -8.45 5.02 -15.81
CA ALA A 160 -9.03 6.35 -15.69
C ALA A 160 -10.56 6.25 -15.65
N ASN A 161 -11.19 7.20 -14.95
CA ASN A 161 -12.63 7.32 -14.83
C ASN A 161 -13.22 8.06 -16.04
N TRP A 162 -14.36 7.61 -16.55
CA TRP A 162 -15.13 8.26 -17.61
C TRP A 162 -15.92 9.47 -17.08
N ARG A 163 -15.20 10.49 -16.59
CA ARG A 163 -15.77 11.75 -16.08
C ARG A 163 -14.81 12.93 -16.13
N ASP A 164 -15.40 14.10 -16.10
CA ASP A 164 -14.73 15.37 -15.86
C ASP A 164 -15.17 15.97 -14.52
N THR A 165 -14.36 16.87 -13.96
CA THR A 165 -14.62 17.48 -12.66
C THR A 165 -14.21 18.94 -12.61
N VAL A 166 -15.10 19.77 -12.08
CA VAL A 166 -14.77 21.12 -11.58
C VAL A 166 -14.83 21.10 -10.07
N SER A 167 -13.86 21.71 -9.40
CA SER A 167 -13.80 21.72 -7.94
C SER A 167 -13.65 23.13 -7.36
N PHE A 168 -14.25 23.35 -6.20
CA PHE A 168 -14.26 24.60 -5.44
C PHE A 168 -13.84 24.31 -3.99
N VAL A 169 -12.80 24.98 -3.51
CA VAL A 169 -12.31 24.86 -2.13
C VAL A 169 -12.84 26.03 -1.30
N ALA A 170 -13.74 25.74 -0.35
CA ALA A 170 -14.26 26.70 0.62
C ALA A 170 -13.64 26.43 2.01
N ASN A 171 -12.47 27.03 2.25
CA ASN A 171 -11.69 26.82 3.48
C ASN A 171 -11.09 28.14 4.01
N PRO A 172 -11.66 28.74 5.08
CA PRO A 172 -13.05 28.55 5.53
C PRO A 172 -14.04 29.21 4.55
N ASP A 173 -13.58 30.26 3.86
CA ASP A 173 -14.37 31.03 2.92
C ASP A 173 -14.31 30.45 1.50
N LEU A 174 -15.36 30.70 0.74
CA LEU A 174 -15.40 30.43 -0.70
C LEU A 174 -14.26 31.15 -1.43
N PRO A 175 -13.86 30.64 -2.62
CA PRO A 175 -12.97 31.38 -3.51
C PRO A 175 -13.53 32.76 -3.84
N ASN A 176 -12.66 33.69 -4.27
CA ASN A 176 -13.13 34.98 -4.76
C ASN A 176 -14.19 34.73 -5.86
N PRO A 177 -15.37 35.38 -5.82
CA PRO A 177 -16.41 35.17 -6.83
C PRO A 177 -15.90 35.26 -8.27
N GLU A 178 -14.93 36.12 -8.56
CA GLU A 178 -14.35 36.25 -9.90
C GLU A 178 -13.51 35.04 -10.34
N GLU A 179 -13.01 34.23 -9.42
CA GLU A 179 -12.34 32.95 -9.71
C GLU A 179 -13.33 31.82 -10.03
N ILE A 180 -14.60 31.96 -9.65
CA ILE A 180 -15.64 30.96 -9.91
C ILE A 180 -16.24 31.21 -11.31
N PRO A 181 -16.41 30.17 -12.16
CA PRO A 181 -16.95 30.33 -13.50
C PRO A 181 -18.31 31.04 -13.47
N ALA A 182 -18.44 32.09 -14.28
CA ALA A 182 -19.60 32.98 -14.25
C ALA A 182 -20.94 32.25 -14.38
N VAL A 183 -20.99 31.16 -15.16
CA VAL A 183 -22.20 30.35 -15.40
C VAL A 183 -22.72 29.61 -14.16
N CYS A 184 -21.90 29.41 -13.13
CA CYS A 184 -22.28 28.70 -11.90
C CYS A 184 -21.95 29.49 -10.62
N ARG A 185 -21.36 30.67 -10.74
CA ARG A 185 -20.87 31.50 -9.63
C ARG A 185 -21.91 31.77 -8.53
N HIS A 186 -23.10 32.24 -8.93
CA HIS A 186 -24.16 32.56 -7.97
C HIS A 186 -24.62 31.31 -7.21
N ILE A 187 -24.90 30.23 -7.94
CA ILE A 187 -25.45 29.02 -7.33
C ILE A 187 -24.44 28.26 -6.49
N VAL A 188 -23.15 28.24 -6.86
CA VAL A 188 -22.09 27.65 -6.03
C VAL A 188 -22.03 28.32 -4.66
N ALA A 189 -22.17 29.65 -4.61
CA ALA A 189 -22.15 30.39 -3.36
C ALA A 189 -23.38 30.09 -2.48
N GLU A 190 -24.58 30.09 -3.08
CA GLU A 190 -25.83 29.78 -2.36
C GLU A 190 -25.86 28.33 -1.87
N TYR A 191 -25.52 27.38 -2.75
CA TYR A 191 -25.46 25.95 -2.45
C TYR A 191 -24.44 25.67 -1.33
N SER A 192 -23.23 26.22 -1.42
CA SER A 192 -22.18 26.04 -0.40
C SER A 192 -22.64 26.47 0.99
N LYS A 193 -23.34 27.62 1.08
CA LYS A 193 -23.90 28.10 2.36
C LYS A 193 -24.93 27.13 2.93
N LYS A 194 -25.85 26.65 2.09
CA LYS A 194 -26.93 25.74 2.49
C LYS A 194 -26.40 24.37 2.90
N ILE A 195 -25.47 23.80 2.12
CA ILE A 195 -24.86 22.51 2.43
C ILE A 195 -23.99 22.56 3.67
N ARG A 196 -23.25 23.65 3.89
CA ARG A 196 -22.47 23.81 5.13
C ARG A 196 -23.38 23.79 6.36
N ALA A 197 -24.53 24.48 6.32
CA ALA A 197 -25.50 24.45 7.41
C ALA A 197 -26.03 23.03 7.64
N LEU A 198 -26.44 22.33 6.58
CA LEU A 198 -26.89 20.94 6.67
C LEU A 198 -25.80 19.99 7.22
N GLY A 199 -24.55 20.15 6.78
CA GLY A 199 -23.45 19.34 7.27
C GLY A 199 -23.19 19.52 8.75
N VAL A 200 -23.34 20.74 9.29
CA VAL A 200 -23.30 20.98 10.73
C VAL A 200 -24.41 20.21 11.44
N THR A 201 -25.65 20.27 10.94
CA THR A 201 -26.79 19.54 11.51
C THR A 201 -26.53 18.02 11.51
N ILE A 202 -26.02 17.46 10.41
CA ILE A 202 -25.74 16.02 10.33
C ILE A 202 -24.59 15.64 11.27
N LEU A 203 -23.53 16.44 11.38
CA LEU A 203 -22.44 16.20 12.33
C LEU A 203 -22.91 16.26 13.80
N GLU A 204 -23.90 17.10 14.10
CA GLU A 204 -24.54 17.14 15.42
C GLU A 204 -25.31 15.84 15.70
N LEU A 205 -26.12 15.38 14.74
CA LEU A 205 -26.84 14.10 14.81
C LEU A 205 -25.90 12.89 14.92
N LEU A 206 -24.77 12.91 14.19
CA LEU A 206 -23.74 11.86 14.26
C LEU A 206 -23.07 11.83 15.64
N SER A 207 -22.81 12.99 16.25
CA SER A 207 -22.25 13.07 17.60
C SER A 207 -23.21 12.44 18.62
N GLU A 208 -24.50 12.76 18.55
CA GLU A 208 -25.52 12.16 19.40
C GLU A 208 -25.67 10.66 19.19
N ALA A 209 -25.58 10.19 17.94
CA ALA A 209 -25.63 8.76 17.61
C ALA A 209 -24.42 7.97 18.17
N LEU A 210 -23.34 8.66 18.51
CA LEU A 210 -22.18 8.11 19.23
C LEU A 210 -22.33 8.20 20.76
N GLY A 211 -23.42 8.78 21.27
CA GLY A 211 -23.63 9.04 22.69
C GLY A 211 -22.83 10.24 23.22
N LEU A 212 -22.43 11.16 22.34
CA LEU A 212 -21.65 12.34 22.66
C LEU A 212 -22.53 13.59 22.71
N ASP A 213 -21.96 14.68 23.24
CA ASP A 213 -22.55 16.01 23.13
C ASP A 213 -22.77 16.37 21.64
N PRO A 214 -23.94 16.92 21.23
CA PRO A 214 -24.23 17.21 19.82
C PRO A 214 -23.14 18.06 19.17
N SER A 215 -22.53 18.99 19.90
CA SER A 215 -21.50 19.86 19.33
C SER A 215 -20.10 19.23 19.26
N TYR A 216 -19.93 17.95 19.60
CA TYR A 216 -18.61 17.31 19.72
C TYR A 216 -17.81 17.35 18.41
N LEU A 217 -18.34 16.80 17.30
CA LEU A 217 -17.62 16.78 16.01
C LEU A 217 -17.41 18.19 15.45
N LYS A 218 -18.35 19.10 15.72
CA LYS A 218 -18.22 20.52 15.36
C LYS A 218 -17.05 21.20 16.12
N LYS A 219 -16.91 20.94 17.43
CA LYS A 219 -15.79 21.42 18.26
C LYS A 219 -14.43 20.83 17.85
N MET A 220 -14.46 19.72 17.11
CA MET A 220 -13.27 19.11 16.48
C MET A 220 -12.96 19.67 15.09
N ASP A 221 -13.64 20.75 14.69
CA ASP A 221 -13.43 21.43 13.41
C ASP A 221 -13.81 20.56 12.19
N CYS A 222 -14.62 19.50 12.37
CA CYS A 222 -15.05 18.62 11.27
C CYS A 222 -15.94 19.31 10.22
N SER A 223 -16.51 20.49 10.55
CA SER A 223 -17.35 21.28 9.65
C SER A 223 -16.66 22.51 9.03
N GLU A 224 -15.37 22.73 9.33
CA GLU A 224 -14.68 23.99 8.98
C GLU A 224 -14.34 24.10 7.51
N ALA A 225 -13.90 23.02 6.87
CA ALA A 225 -13.49 23.04 5.48
C ALA A 225 -14.46 22.24 4.62
N LEU A 226 -14.91 22.86 3.53
CA LEU A 226 -15.83 22.28 2.57
C LEU A 226 -15.18 22.26 1.20
N PHE A 227 -15.02 21.08 0.62
CA PHE A 227 -14.56 20.91 -0.74
C PHE A 227 -15.72 20.44 -1.61
N ILE A 228 -16.00 21.14 -2.68
CA ILE A 228 -17.15 20.84 -3.56
C ILE A 228 -16.60 20.39 -4.90
N MET A 229 -17.04 19.23 -5.40
CA MET A 229 -16.68 18.72 -6.71
C MET A 229 -17.93 18.47 -7.56
N GLY A 230 -18.06 19.21 -8.66
CA GLY A 230 -19.07 19.01 -9.68
C GLY A 230 -18.57 18.03 -10.75
N HIS A 231 -19.05 16.80 -10.69
CA HIS A 231 -18.73 15.73 -11.62
C HIS A 231 -19.69 15.72 -12.82
N TYR A 232 -19.12 15.57 -14.01
CA TYR A 232 -19.84 15.43 -15.27
C TYR A 232 -19.46 14.11 -15.91
N TYR A 233 -20.45 13.25 -16.13
CA TYR A 233 -20.31 11.93 -16.72
C TYR A 233 -20.97 11.93 -18.10
N PRO A 234 -20.21 12.13 -19.20
CA PRO A 234 -20.78 12.10 -20.54
C PRO A 234 -21.34 10.72 -20.89
N ALA A 235 -22.20 10.66 -21.91
CA ALA A 235 -22.58 9.39 -22.53
C ALA A 235 -21.31 8.63 -22.99
N CYS A 236 -21.26 7.33 -22.71
CA CYS A 236 -20.16 6.45 -23.06
C CYS A 236 -20.55 5.55 -24.24
N PRO A 237 -19.71 5.44 -25.30
CA PRO A 237 -19.99 4.53 -26.40
C PRO A 237 -19.81 3.05 -26.03
N GLU A 238 -18.96 2.74 -25.04
CA GLU A 238 -18.63 1.38 -24.58
C GLU A 238 -18.69 1.29 -23.03
N PRO A 239 -19.86 1.55 -22.40
CA PRO A 239 -20.01 1.63 -20.94
C PRO A 239 -19.69 0.32 -20.21
N GLU A 240 -19.75 -0.83 -20.90
CA GLU A 240 -19.36 -2.13 -20.37
C GLU A 240 -17.84 -2.31 -20.16
N LEU A 241 -17.03 -1.40 -20.73
CA LEU A 241 -15.57 -1.43 -20.64
C LEU A 241 -15.00 -0.43 -19.63
N THR A 242 -15.81 0.44 -19.03
CA THR A 242 -15.33 1.52 -18.14
C THR A 242 -16.32 1.86 -17.03
N LEU A 243 -15.87 2.66 -16.06
CA LEU A 243 -16.68 3.20 -14.99
C LEU A 243 -16.65 4.73 -15.04
N GLY A 244 -17.79 5.34 -14.72
CA GLY A 244 -17.86 6.77 -14.46
C GLY A 244 -16.96 7.18 -13.29
N SER A 245 -16.88 6.33 -12.27
CA SER A 245 -15.88 6.36 -11.20
C SER A 245 -15.59 4.93 -10.74
N ILE A 246 -14.31 4.55 -10.65
CA ILE A 246 -13.88 3.26 -10.09
C ILE A 246 -14.24 3.15 -8.60
N GLU A 247 -14.17 1.93 -8.06
CA GLU A 247 -14.43 1.72 -6.65
C GLU A 247 -13.42 2.46 -5.75
N HIS A 248 -13.93 3.19 -4.75
CA HIS A 248 -13.11 3.93 -3.78
C HIS A 248 -13.90 4.19 -2.50
N THR A 249 -13.20 4.66 -1.47
CA THR A 249 -13.75 5.31 -0.27
C THR A 249 -13.35 6.79 -0.24
N ASP A 250 -14.05 7.60 0.55
CA ASP A 250 -13.78 9.03 0.65
C ASP A 250 -12.81 9.35 1.79
N MET A 251 -11.77 10.11 1.48
CA MET A 251 -10.74 10.57 2.44
C MET A 251 -11.20 11.80 3.23
N ASP A 252 -12.39 11.77 3.82
CA ASP A 252 -12.97 12.89 4.56
C ASP A 252 -13.69 12.43 5.84
N PHE A 253 -14.36 13.35 6.56
CA PHE A 253 -15.22 12.95 7.68
C PHE A 253 -16.58 12.46 7.17
N MET A 254 -17.14 13.20 6.22
CA MET A 254 -18.47 12.94 5.67
C MET A 254 -18.61 13.66 4.35
N THR A 255 -19.16 12.98 3.35
CA THR A 255 -19.57 13.60 2.09
C THR A 255 -21.09 13.76 2.07
N ILE A 256 -21.56 14.93 1.61
CA ILE A 256 -22.94 15.15 1.18
C ILE A 256 -22.97 15.23 -0.35
N LEU A 257 -23.63 14.28 -0.97
CA LEU A 257 -23.71 14.10 -2.41
C LEU A 257 -25.11 14.50 -2.93
N LEU A 258 -25.11 15.50 -3.81
CA LEU A 258 -26.23 15.80 -4.71
C LEU A 258 -26.06 15.03 -6.01
N GLN A 259 -27.11 14.39 -6.51
CA GLN A 259 -27.10 13.69 -7.80
C GLN A 259 -28.37 13.97 -8.60
N ASP A 260 -28.25 13.93 -9.93
CA ASP A 260 -29.41 14.02 -10.81
C ASP A 260 -30.26 12.74 -10.81
N GLN A 261 -31.28 12.70 -11.67
CA GLN A 261 -32.23 11.60 -11.75
C GLN A 261 -31.80 10.45 -12.67
N MET A 262 -30.54 10.43 -13.15
CA MET A 262 -30.06 9.36 -14.04
C MET A 262 -29.62 8.09 -13.31
N GLY A 263 -29.28 8.20 -12.02
CA GLY A 263 -28.80 7.07 -11.21
C GLY A 263 -27.36 6.66 -11.55
N GLY A 264 -26.98 5.41 -11.28
CA GLY A 264 -25.66 4.86 -11.60
C GLY A 264 -24.64 4.87 -10.46
N LEU A 265 -24.95 5.50 -9.32
CA LEU A 265 -24.17 5.33 -8.08
C LEU A 265 -24.44 3.94 -7.50
N GLN A 266 -23.37 3.23 -7.12
CA GLN A 266 -23.44 1.94 -6.45
C GLN A 266 -22.58 1.95 -5.18
N VAL A 267 -23.09 1.33 -4.13
CA VAL A 267 -22.39 1.12 -2.85
C VAL A 267 -22.17 -0.38 -2.65
N LEU A 268 -21.01 -0.77 -2.13
CA LEU A 268 -20.70 -2.16 -1.82
C LEU A 268 -21.24 -2.50 -0.42
N HIS A 269 -22.30 -3.30 -0.35
CA HIS A 269 -22.90 -3.73 0.92
C HIS A 269 -23.00 -5.25 0.94
N GLU A 270 -22.49 -5.89 2.01
CA GLU A 270 -22.47 -7.36 2.15
C GLU A 270 -21.86 -8.07 0.93
N ASN A 271 -20.73 -7.54 0.41
CA ASN A 271 -20.05 -8.00 -0.80
C ASN A 271 -20.88 -7.94 -2.09
N GLN A 272 -21.96 -7.16 -2.11
CA GLN A 272 -22.80 -6.94 -3.29
C GLN A 272 -22.86 -5.46 -3.66
N TRP A 273 -22.82 -5.18 -4.96
CA TRP A 273 -23.01 -3.82 -5.47
C TRP A 273 -24.50 -3.47 -5.48
N ILE A 274 -24.90 -2.55 -4.60
CA ILE A 274 -26.27 -2.08 -4.46
C ILE A 274 -26.41 -0.71 -5.12
N ASN A 275 -27.36 -0.56 -6.03
CA ASN A 275 -27.67 0.73 -6.63
C ASN A 275 -28.23 1.68 -5.56
N VAL A 276 -27.85 2.96 -5.64
CA VAL A 276 -28.46 4.04 -4.87
C VAL A 276 -29.43 4.79 -5.78
N PRO A 277 -30.75 4.51 -5.72
CA PRO A 277 -31.70 5.14 -6.60
C PRO A 277 -31.74 6.65 -6.35
N PRO A 278 -31.74 7.48 -7.41
CA PRO A 278 -31.89 8.92 -7.22
C PRO A 278 -33.31 9.20 -6.71
N LEU A 279 -33.41 10.07 -5.71
CA LEU A 279 -34.67 10.58 -5.18
C LEU A 279 -34.66 12.10 -5.33
N ARG A 280 -35.67 12.65 -5.99
CA ARG A 280 -35.77 14.09 -6.22
C ARG A 280 -35.84 14.83 -4.87
N GLY A 281 -34.93 15.79 -4.68
CA GLY A 281 -34.85 16.56 -3.44
C GLY A 281 -34.17 15.85 -2.27
N ALA A 282 -33.64 14.64 -2.48
CA ALA A 282 -32.83 13.96 -1.47
C ALA A 282 -31.33 14.26 -1.66
N LEU A 283 -30.58 14.21 -0.56
CA LEU A 283 -29.13 14.24 -0.56
C LEU A 283 -28.59 12.92 0.00
N THR A 284 -27.61 12.32 -0.67
CA THR A 284 -26.93 11.12 -0.17
C THR A 284 -25.82 11.54 0.79
N VAL A 285 -25.73 10.90 1.94
CA VAL A 285 -24.68 11.09 2.93
C VAL A 285 -23.86 9.83 2.99
N ASN A 286 -22.53 9.96 2.91
CA ASN A 286 -21.61 8.87 3.18
C ASN A 286 -20.58 9.24 4.24
N ILE A 287 -20.23 8.24 5.03
CA ILE A 287 -19.19 8.34 6.06
C ILE A 287 -17.84 8.17 5.38
N GLY A 288 -16.92 9.08 5.68
CA GLY A 288 -15.55 9.03 5.17
C GLY A 288 -14.58 8.34 6.13
N ASP A 289 -13.41 8.03 5.62
CA ASP A 289 -12.38 7.24 6.30
C ASP A 289 -11.87 7.93 7.57
N LEU A 290 -11.87 9.27 7.62
CA LEU A 290 -11.47 10.00 8.83
C LEU A 290 -12.47 9.82 9.97
N LEU A 291 -13.77 9.79 9.67
CA LEU A 291 -14.79 9.61 10.71
C LEU A 291 -14.89 8.13 11.14
N GLN A 292 -14.69 7.18 10.23
CA GLN A 292 -14.52 5.76 10.62
C GLN A 292 -13.35 5.63 11.61
N LEU A 293 -12.19 6.22 11.29
CA LEU A 293 -11.01 6.19 12.15
C LEU A 293 -11.31 6.82 13.52
N MET A 294 -11.90 8.02 13.54
CA MET A 294 -12.20 8.75 14.79
C MET A 294 -13.21 8.03 15.68
N THR A 295 -14.13 7.28 15.08
CA THR A 295 -15.14 6.52 15.81
C THR A 295 -14.66 5.11 16.16
N ASN A 296 -13.41 4.76 15.84
CA ASN A 296 -12.83 3.44 16.05
C ASN A 296 -13.70 2.33 15.46
N ASP A 297 -13.98 2.46 14.16
CA ASP A 297 -14.81 1.53 13.36
C ASP A 297 -16.27 1.42 13.80
N MET A 298 -16.76 2.28 14.71
CA MET A 298 -18.18 2.30 15.06
C MET A 298 -19.05 2.79 13.91
N PHE A 299 -18.58 3.75 13.11
CA PHE A 299 -19.18 4.08 11.82
C PHE A 299 -18.29 3.55 10.72
N ILE A 300 -18.88 3.01 9.66
CA ILE A 300 -18.12 2.38 8.57
C ILE A 300 -18.11 3.30 7.35
N SER A 301 -16.95 3.46 6.75
CA SER A 301 -16.76 3.98 5.41
C SER A 301 -16.82 2.82 4.42
N VAL A 302 -17.44 3.06 3.26
CA VAL A 302 -17.82 1.98 2.36
C VAL A 302 -17.40 2.28 0.93
N LYS A 303 -16.85 1.24 0.26
CA LYS A 303 -16.51 1.30 -1.14
C LYS A 303 -17.75 1.63 -1.98
N HIS A 304 -17.60 2.59 -2.86
CA HIS A 304 -18.65 2.97 -3.80
C HIS A 304 -18.05 3.26 -5.18
N ARG A 305 -18.88 3.14 -6.22
CA ARG A 305 -18.48 3.32 -7.63
C ARG A 305 -19.62 3.97 -8.43
N VAL A 306 -19.32 4.45 -9.63
CA VAL A 306 -20.32 4.99 -10.56
C VAL A 306 -20.21 4.25 -11.89
N VAL A 307 -21.29 3.61 -12.33
CA VAL A 307 -21.33 2.91 -13.63
C VAL A 307 -21.45 3.91 -14.79
N ALA A 308 -20.78 3.62 -15.91
CA ALA A 308 -20.96 4.38 -17.14
C ALA A 308 -22.28 4.02 -17.83
N SER A 309 -22.79 4.91 -18.69
CA SER A 309 -24.06 4.71 -19.40
C SER A 309 -23.97 5.22 -20.83
N HIS A 310 -24.70 4.59 -21.75
CA HIS A 310 -24.92 5.09 -23.11
C HIS A 310 -25.75 6.39 -23.14
N ILE A 311 -26.47 6.68 -22.06
CA ILE A 311 -27.30 7.87 -21.92
C ILE A 311 -26.60 8.82 -20.94
N GLY A 312 -26.50 10.09 -21.31
CA GLY A 312 -25.87 11.13 -20.51
C GLY A 312 -26.30 12.54 -20.94
N PRO A 313 -25.74 13.59 -20.30
CA PRO A 313 -24.77 13.52 -19.22
C PRO A 313 -25.41 13.33 -17.83
N ARG A 314 -24.83 12.46 -17.01
CA ARG A 314 -25.12 12.40 -15.57
C ARG A 314 -24.31 13.47 -14.85
N ILE A 315 -24.90 14.14 -13.87
CA ILE A 315 -24.27 15.14 -13.00
C ILE A 315 -24.38 14.71 -11.54
N SER A 316 -23.29 14.89 -10.79
CA SER A 316 -23.33 14.82 -9.33
C SER A 316 -22.40 15.85 -8.70
N VAL A 317 -22.75 16.34 -7.52
CA VAL A 317 -21.98 17.32 -6.77
C VAL A 317 -21.66 16.74 -5.39
N GLY A 318 -20.41 16.33 -5.19
CA GLY A 318 -19.91 15.86 -3.90
C GLY A 318 -19.44 17.04 -3.06
N SER A 319 -19.93 17.14 -1.83
CA SER A 319 -19.54 18.16 -0.85
C SER A 319 -18.85 17.48 0.32
N PHE A 320 -17.53 17.51 0.33
CA PHE A 320 -16.66 16.79 1.24
C PHE A 320 -16.34 17.65 2.47
N PHE A 321 -16.63 17.13 3.66
CA PHE A 321 -16.32 17.78 4.94
C PHE A 321 -15.00 17.23 5.48
N MET A 322 -13.96 18.06 5.45
CA MET A 322 -12.61 17.67 5.84
C MET A 322 -11.87 18.83 6.51
N ASN A 323 -10.66 18.56 7.04
CA ASN A 323 -9.78 19.60 7.58
C ASN A 323 -8.56 19.79 6.67
N PHE A 324 -8.52 20.92 5.95
CA PHE A 324 -7.37 21.30 5.11
C PHE A 324 -6.30 22.12 5.87
N THR A 325 -6.60 22.58 7.08
CA THR A 325 -5.66 23.38 7.88
C THR A 325 -4.78 22.48 8.73
N MET A 326 -3.69 21.98 8.12
CA MET A 326 -2.56 21.42 8.88
C MET A 326 -1.94 22.41 9.89
N SER A 327 -2.23 23.71 9.76
CA SER A 327 -1.64 24.77 10.58
C SER A 327 -2.25 24.95 11.98
N LYS A 328 -3.48 24.46 12.26
CA LYS A 328 -4.12 24.65 13.57
C LYS A 328 -4.00 23.46 14.53
N CYS A 329 -3.72 22.25 14.04
CA CYS A 329 -3.51 21.08 14.90
C CYS A 329 -2.29 21.19 15.81
N THR A 330 -1.32 22.05 15.50
CA THR A 330 -0.15 22.32 16.35
C THR A 330 -0.48 23.14 17.60
N SER A 331 -1.63 23.84 17.64
CA SER A 331 -1.96 24.74 18.76
C SER A 331 -2.65 24.04 19.95
N LYS A 332 -3.24 22.86 19.75
CA LYS A 332 -3.93 22.09 20.81
C LYS A 332 -3.07 20.98 21.43
N PHE A 333 -1.87 20.74 20.91
CA PHE A 333 -0.89 19.77 21.45
C PHE A 333 0.52 20.40 21.41
N PRO A 334 0.97 21.08 22.48
CA PRO A 334 2.31 21.67 22.51
C PRO A 334 3.34 20.54 22.51
N GLY A 335 4.06 20.36 21.41
CA GLY A 335 5.15 19.38 21.28
C GLY A 335 5.30 18.67 19.93
N MET A 336 4.37 18.85 18.97
CA MET A 336 4.50 18.27 17.62
C MET A 336 4.55 19.38 16.56
N GLU A 337 5.76 19.78 16.15
CA GLU A 337 5.95 20.41 14.85
C GLU A 337 5.68 19.33 13.77
N LEU A 338 4.60 19.52 13.00
CA LEU A 338 4.33 18.74 11.79
C LEU A 338 4.80 19.60 10.62
N GLU A 339 5.94 19.24 10.04
CA GLU A 339 6.38 19.74 8.74
C GLU A 339 5.29 19.50 7.69
N SER A 340 5.13 20.43 6.75
CA SER A 340 4.06 20.35 5.75
C SER A 340 4.28 19.15 4.82
N VAL A 341 3.20 18.54 4.31
CA VAL A 341 3.25 17.39 3.39
C VAL A 341 4.06 17.70 2.11
N ASN A 342 4.09 18.96 1.68
CA ASN A 342 4.89 19.41 0.54
C ASN A 342 6.39 19.42 0.85
N ASP A 343 6.79 19.80 2.07
CA ASP A 343 8.18 19.83 2.50
C ASP A 343 8.75 18.40 2.57
N ARG A 344 7.98 17.46 3.13
CA ARG A 344 8.38 16.04 3.18
C ARG A 344 8.56 15.44 1.78
N LYS A 345 7.68 15.73 0.83
CA LYS A 345 7.81 15.20 -0.54
C LYS A 345 9.08 15.70 -1.22
N ALA A 346 9.40 16.99 -1.05
CA ALA A 346 10.63 17.58 -1.57
C ALA A 346 11.87 16.98 -0.90
N GLU A 347 11.85 16.81 0.42
CA GLU A 347 12.92 16.17 1.20
C GLU A 347 13.18 14.72 0.74
N VAL A 348 12.12 13.91 0.63
CA VAL A 348 12.19 12.53 0.16
C VAL A 348 12.72 12.44 -1.27
N GLN A 349 12.28 13.34 -2.15
CA GLN A 349 12.76 13.38 -3.53
C GLN A 349 14.25 13.76 -3.58
N ALA A 350 14.68 14.78 -2.84
CA ALA A 350 16.08 15.18 -2.78
C ALA A 350 16.99 14.07 -2.23
N PHE A 351 16.53 13.33 -1.21
CA PHE A 351 17.22 12.16 -0.70
C PHE A 351 17.38 11.08 -1.78
N ASP A 352 16.31 10.74 -2.50
CA ASP A 352 16.35 9.75 -3.58
C ASP A 352 17.27 10.18 -4.74
N ASP A 353 17.16 11.44 -5.16
CA ASP A 353 17.95 12.04 -6.24
C ASP A 353 19.44 12.10 -5.93
N SER A 354 19.80 12.15 -4.63
CA SER A 354 21.20 12.06 -4.20
C SER A 354 21.85 10.74 -4.62
N LYS A 355 21.06 9.64 -4.67
CA LYS A 355 21.50 8.27 -4.95
C LYS A 355 22.60 7.76 -4.00
N THR A 356 22.76 8.41 -2.86
CA THR A 356 23.84 8.11 -1.90
C THR A 356 23.37 7.21 -0.74
N GLY A 357 22.06 7.17 -0.48
CA GLY A 357 21.46 6.38 0.59
C GLY A 357 21.70 6.96 1.99
N VAL A 358 21.26 6.25 3.03
CA VAL A 358 21.44 6.69 4.43
C VAL A 358 22.93 6.75 4.82
N LYS A 359 23.78 5.92 4.21
CA LYS A 359 25.23 6.03 4.39
C LYS A 359 25.77 7.37 3.87
N GLY A 360 25.25 7.87 2.75
CA GLY A 360 25.62 9.20 2.24
C GLY A 360 25.17 10.33 3.15
N VAL A 361 24.00 10.19 3.78
CA VAL A 361 23.52 11.12 4.81
C VAL A 361 24.48 11.12 6.01
N LEU A 362 24.86 9.94 6.52
CA LEU A 362 25.85 9.83 7.60
C LEU A 362 27.21 10.44 7.20
N ASP A 363 27.69 10.16 6.00
CA ASP A 363 28.99 10.64 5.49
C ASP A 363 29.04 12.16 5.32
N SER A 364 27.88 12.83 5.21
CA SER A 364 27.79 14.29 5.20
C SER A 364 28.02 14.94 6.57
N GLY A 365 28.19 14.13 7.63
CA GLY A 365 28.51 14.59 8.98
C GLY A 365 27.30 15.01 9.82
N VAL A 366 26.10 14.52 9.49
CA VAL A 366 24.90 14.86 10.26
C VAL A 366 25.00 14.34 11.69
N THR A 367 24.62 15.18 12.65
CA THR A 367 24.48 14.80 14.07
C THR A 367 23.02 14.59 14.47
N LYS A 368 22.08 14.95 13.59
CA LYS A 368 20.64 14.72 13.73
C LYS A 368 20.12 14.08 12.46
N ILE A 369 19.25 13.09 12.59
CA ILE A 369 18.67 12.42 11.43
C ILE A 369 17.55 13.28 10.82
N PRO A 370 17.44 13.32 9.48
CA PRO A 370 16.37 14.06 8.81
C PRO A 370 14.96 13.61 9.28
N PRO A 371 14.00 14.55 9.44
CA PRO A 371 12.64 14.25 9.90
C PRO A 371 11.92 13.17 9.09
N MET A 372 12.23 13.00 7.80
CA MET A 372 11.69 11.90 6.99
C MET A 372 11.96 10.50 7.56
N PHE A 373 12.94 10.33 8.45
CA PHE A 373 13.26 9.06 9.13
C PHE A 373 12.59 8.91 10.51
N HIS A 374 11.92 9.94 11.02
CA HIS A 374 11.32 9.90 12.37
C HIS A 374 10.08 9.02 12.38
N VAL A 375 10.11 7.95 13.17
CA VAL A 375 8.98 7.03 13.33
C VAL A 375 8.08 7.54 14.47
N LYS A 376 6.92 8.12 14.13
CA LYS A 376 5.93 8.56 15.11
C LYS A 376 5.19 7.34 15.69
N SER A 377 5.64 6.89 16.86
CA SER A 377 5.03 5.89 17.77
C SER A 377 4.64 4.53 17.17
N ASP A 378 5.42 3.49 17.50
CA ASP A 378 4.90 2.10 17.55
C ASP A 378 4.06 1.99 18.84
N PRO A 379 2.77 1.60 18.80
CA PRO A 379 1.90 1.52 19.98
C PRO A 379 2.35 0.49 21.03
N THR A 380 3.43 -0.26 20.77
CA THR A 380 4.07 -1.12 21.76
C THR A 380 5.28 -0.42 22.39
N PRO A 381 5.15 0.22 23.57
CA PRO A 381 6.32 0.68 24.30
C PRO A 381 7.20 -0.52 24.61
N THR A 382 8.45 -0.47 24.19
CA THR A 382 9.48 -1.35 24.74
C THR A 382 9.88 -0.70 26.06
N SER A 383 9.18 -1.03 27.14
CA SER A 383 9.73 -0.77 28.47
C SER A 383 10.96 -1.67 28.64
N PRO A 384 12.13 -1.13 29.04
CA PRO A 384 13.28 -1.96 29.41
C PRO A 384 12.97 -2.98 30.52
N ALA A 385 11.84 -2.82 31.21
CA ALA A 385 11.43 -3.61 32.36
C ALA A 385 10.68 -4.92 32.05
N ASP A 386 10.27 -5.20 30.80
CA ASP A 386 9.51 -6.44 30.48
C ASP A 386 10.40 -7.62 30.03
N THR A 387 11.67 -7.63 30.48
CA THR A 387 12.68 -8.66 30.16
C THR A 387 12.55 -9.94 30.99
N ASN A 388 11.32 -10.42 31.24
CA ASN A 388 11.11 -11.76 31.81
C ASN A 388 11.04 -12.86 30.75
N PHE A 389 11.03 -12.54 29.46
CA PHE A 389 11.21 -13.53 28.40
C PHE A 389 12.70 -13.79 28.17
N SER A 390 13.17 -14.95 28.64
CA SER A 390 14.55 -15.37 28.44
C SER A 390 14.80 -15.64 26.95
N THR A 391 15.81 -14.97 26.38
CA THR A 391 16.36 -15.28 25.05
C THR A 391 16.80 -16.76 24.92
N SER A 392 16.95 -17.48 26.04
CA SER A 392 17.24 -18.91 26.08
C SER A 392 16.10 -19.80 25.54
N GLN A 393 14.93 -19.26 25.26
CA GLN A 393 13.78 -20.01 24.73
C GLN A 393 13.68 -19.95 23.19
N PHE A 394 14.45 -19.09 22.52
CA PHE A 394 14.39 -18.98 21.06
C PHE A 394 14.87 -20.29 20.42
N PRO A 395 14.13 -20.90 19.46
CA PRO A 395 14.51 -22.20 18.93
C PRO A 395 15.81 -22.16 18.11
N ILE A 396 16.80 -22.94 18.53
CA ILE A 396 18.04 -23.20 17.78
C ILE A 396 18.05 -24.69 17.46
N ILE A 397 18.07 -25.01 16.17
CA ILE A 397 17.91 -26.36 15.65
C ILE A 397 19.22 -26.82 15.04
N ASP A 398 19.75 -27.95 15.53
CA ASP A 398 20.99 -28.54 15.05
C ASP A 398 20.73 -29.47 13.86
N LEU A 399 21.31 -29.12 12.70
CA LEU A 399 21.18 -29.90 11.46
C LEU A 399 22.36 -30.85 11.21
N VAL A 400 23.21 -31.11 12.21
CA VAL A 400 24.34 -32.02 12.06
C VAL A 400 23.88 -33.41 11.62
N ASP A 401 24.47 -33.95 10.54
CA ASP A 401 24.26 -35.31 10.04
C ASP A 401 22.78 -35.75 9.84
N ILE A 402 21.84 -34.81 9.64
CA ILE A 402 20.40 -35.10 9.45
C ILE A 402 20.08 -36.01 8.26
N SER A 403 21.00 -36.14 7.30
CA SER A 403 20.88 -37.03 6.15
C SER A 403 21.34 -38.47 6.44
N LYS A 404 22.02 -38.70 7.57
CA LYS A 404 22.61 -40.00 7.93
C LYS A 404 21.89 -40.70 9.09
N ASN A 405 21.16 -39.95 9.92
CA ASN A 405 20.53 -40.48 11.13
C ASN A 405 19.01 -40.26 11.13
N THR A 406 18.25 -41.35 10.89
CA THR A 406 16.79 -41.31 10.84
C THR A 406 16.15 -40.88 12.16
N THR A 407 16.69 -41.31 13.31
CA THR A 407 16.15 -40.94 14.62
C THR A 407 16.32 -39.44 14.87
N GLN A 408 17.49 -38.91 14.55
CA GLN A 408 17.78 -37.47 14.66
C GLN A 408 16.90 -36.65 13.70
N ARG A 409 16.66 -37.13 12.47
CA ARG A 409 15.75 -36.45 11.54
C ARG A 409 14.33 -36.31 12.12
N VAL A 410 13.80 -37.36 12.75
CA VAL A 410 12.46 -37.31 13.38
C VAL A 410 12.40 -36.27 14.51
N GLU A 411 13.45 -36.18 15.33
CA GLU A 411 13.55 -35.16 16.37
C GLU A 411 13.60 -33.75 15.78
N VAL A 412 14.46 -33.52 14.79
CA VAL A 412 14.59 -32.24 14.07
C VAL A 412 13.26 -31.83 13.42
N VAL A 413 12.55 -32.75 12.78
CA VAL A 413 11.20 -32.50 12.22
C VAL A 413 10.23 -32.07 13.32
N GLY A 414 10.28 -32.69 14.50
CA GLY A 414 9.49 -32.28 15.66
C GLY A 414 9.82 -30.86 16.16
N GLN A 415 11.11 -30.52 16.22
CA GLN A 415 11.58 -29.19 16.60
C GLN A 415 11.14 -28.12 15.59
N ILE A 416 11.32 -28.38 14.29
CA ILE A 416 10.89 -27.49 13.20
C ILE A 416 9.37 -27.30 13.25
N ARG A 417 8.59 -28.37 13.41
CA ARG A 417 7.13 -28.29 13.57
C ARG A 417 6.75 -27.33 14.70
N SER A 418 7.33 -27.52 15.88
CA SER A 418 7.03 -26.68 17.05
C SER A 418 7.49 -25.23 16.85
N ALA A 419 8.64 -25.00 16.24
CA ALA A 419 9.17 -23.66 15.99
C ALA A 419 8.31 -22.91 14.97
N SER A 420 7.98 -23.53 13.83
CA SER A 420 7.15 -22.93 12.78
C SER A 420 5.70 -22.66 13.23
N GLN A 421 5.18 -23.42 14.18
CA GLN A 421 3.85 -23.23 14.78
C GLN A 421 3.81 -22.13 15.85
N LYS A 422 4.79 -22.11 16.76
CA LYS A 422 4.73 -21.24 17.95
C LYS A 422 5.47 -19.93 17.76
N TRP A 423 6.58 -19.97 17.03
CA TRP A 423 7.49 -18.84 16.88
C TRP A 423 7.46 -18.24 15.49
N GLY A 424 7.15 -19.04 14.46
CA GLY A 424 7.30 -18.65 13.06
C GLY A 424 8.75 -18.38 12.63
N PHE A 425 9.71 -18.58 13.55
CA PHE A 425 11.11 -18.24 13.47
C PHE A 425 11.95 -19.29 14.21
N PHE A 426 13.14 -19.59 13.70
CA PHE A 426 14.15 -20.41 14.38
C PHE A 426 15.55 -20.14 13.81
N GLN A 427 16.62 -20.50 14.54
CA GLN A 427 17.96 -20.58 13.97
C GLN A 427 18.28 -22.02 13.60
N VAL A 428 19.10 -22.19 12.57
CA VAL A 428 19.74 -23.46 12.24
C VAL A 428 21.24 -23.33 12.43
N ILE A 429 21.87 -24.36 12.99
CA ILE A 429 23.33 -24.52 13.14
C ILE A 429 23.76 -25.84 12.51
N ASN A 430 25.07 -25.98 12.26
CA ASN A 430 25.65 -27.16 11.60
C ASN A 430 24.95 -27.53 10.28
N HIS A 431 24.42 -26.53 9.57
CA HIS A 431 23.66 -26.66 8.34
C HIS A 431 24.52 -26.98 7.10
N GLY A 432 25.83 -27.18 7.28
CA GLY A 432 26.76 -27.62 6.22
C GLY A 432 27.31 -26.53 5.30
N ILE A 433 26.92 -25.26 5.47
CA ILE A 433 27.51 -24.15 4.71
C ILE A 433 28.80 -23.71 5.43
N PRO A 434 29.95 -23.62 4.73
CA PRO A 434 31.20 -23.18 5.36
C PRO A 434 31.09 -21.76 5.91
N VAL A 435 31.58 -21.55 7.14
CA VAL A 435 31.52 -20.24 7.83
C VAL A 435 32.25 -19.17 7.02
N GLU A 436 33.31 -19.54 6.29
CA GLU A 436 34.07 -18.64 5.45
C GLU A 436 33.24 -18.08 4.28
N VAL A 437 32.24 -18.83 3.78
CA VAL A 437 31.30 -18.33 2.75
C VAL A 437 30.35 -17.30 3.35
N LEU A 438 29.87 -17.54 4.58
CA LEU A 438 29.00 -16.61 5.29
C LEU A 438 29.73 -15.29 5.62
N ASP A 439 30.94 -15.41 6.17
CA ASP A 439 31.79 -14.26 6.54
C ASP A 439 32.15 -13.42 5.31
N GLU A 440 32.51 -14.07 4.20
CA GLU A 440 32.90 -13.37 2.98
C GLU A 440 31.69 -12.70 2.31
N MET A 441 30.48 -13.28 2.40
CA MET A 441 29.25 -12.65 1.93
C MET A 441 28.95 -11.37 2.73
N ILE A 442 29.03 -11.41 4.06
CA ILE A 442 28.89 -10.21 4.91
C ILE A 442 29.97 -9.17 4.56
N SER A 443 31.22 -9.60 4.39
CA SER A 443 32.36 -8.76 4.03
C SER A 443 32.17 -8.09 2.66
N GLY A 444 31.66 -8.82 1.67
CA GLY A 444 31.34 -8.29 0.34
C GLY A 444 30.30 -7.17 0.38
N ILE A 445 29.18 -7.40 1.08
CA ILE A 445 28.16 -6.36 1.27
C ILE A 445 28.73 -5.14 2.00
N ARG A 446 29.51 -5.35 3.08
CA ARG A 446 30.16 -4.24 3.79
C ARG A 446 31.07 -3.43 2.86
N ARG A 447 31.97 -4.08 2.12
CA ARG A 447 32.88 -3.42 1.16
C ARG A 447 32.13 -2.65 0.08
N PHE A 448 30.94 -3.09 -0.33
CA PHE A 448 30.11 -2.34 -1.26
C PHE A 448 29.65 -1.01 -0.66
N HIS A 449 29.01 -1.06 0.52
CA HIS A 449 28.42 0.13 1.13
C HIS A 449 29.45 1.13 1.69
N GLU A 450 30.64 0.67 2.04
CA GLU A 450 31.75 1.50 2.54
C GLU A 450 32.58 2.18 1.44
N GLN A 451 32.29 1.94 0.17
CA GLN A 451 32.90 2.70 -0.93
C GLN A 451 32.37 4.13 -0.99
N ASP A 452 33.17 4.98 -1.64
CA ASP A 452 32.75 6.32 -2.06
C ASP A 452 31.41 6.27 -2.78
N ALA A 453 30.55 7.27 -2.54
CA ALA A 453 29.23 7.35 -3.13
C ALA A 453 29.26 7.25 -4.66
N GLU A 454 30.28 7.83 -5.32
CA GLU A 454 30.43 7.77 -6.79
C GLU A 454 30.60 6.35 -7.33
N ALA A 455 31.20 5.43 -6.57
CA ALA A 455 31.33 4.03 -6.97
C ALA A 455 30.02 3.25 -6.81
N ARG A 456 29.14 3.68 -5.89
CA ARG A 456 27.83 3.04 -5.61
C ARG A 456 26.72 3.55 -6.52
N LYS A 457 26.74 4.85 -6.89
CA LYS A 457 25.72 5.53 -7.71
C LYS A 457 25.34 4.81 -9.01
N PRO A 458 26.25 4.19 -9.78
CA PRO A 458 25.89 3.46 -11.01
C PRO A 458 24.92 2.30 -10.78
N PHE A 459 24.93 1.72 -9.57
CA PHE A 459 24.02 0.64 -9.20
C PHE A 459 22.69 1.15 -8.65
N TYR A 460 22.57 2.45 -8.36
CA TYR A 460 21.36 3.01 -7.76
C TYR A 460 20.15 2.91 -8.71
N SER A 461 19.10 2.21 -8.29
CA SER A 461 17.90 2.04 -9.11
C SER A 461 16.66 1.70 -8.30
N ARG A 462 15.56 2.41 -8.60
CA ARG A 462 14.21 2.08 -8.12
C ARG A 462 13.50 1.04 -8.98
N ASP A 463 13.99 0.81 -10.20
CA ASP A 463 13.49 -0.25 -11.09
C ASP A 463 13.79 -1.62 -10.51
N SER A 464 12.74 -2.35 -10.12
CA SER A 464 12.80 -3.68 -9.53
C SER A 464 13.06 -4.80 -10.54
N THR A 465 13.03 -4.52 -11.84
CA THR A 465 13.35 -5.51 -12.89
C THR A 465 14.86 -5.72 -13.06
N LYS A 466 15.69 -4.79 -12.56
CA LYS A 466 17.14 -4.94 -12.60
C LYS A 466 17.60 -6.10 -11.71
N LYS A 467 18.44 -6.97 -12.29
CA LYS A 467 19.02 -8.13 -11.58
C LYS A 467 20.01 -7.74 -10.49
N VAL A 468 20.68 -6.60 -10.62
CA VAL A 468 21.56 -6.03 -9.60
C VAL A 468 21.15 -4.57 -9.40
N ARG A 469 20.82 -4.19 -8.17
CA ARG A 469 20.49 -2.81 -7.85
C ARG A 469 20.79 -2.44 -6.40
N TYR A 470 21.27 -1.22 -6.24
CA TYR A 470 21.41 -0.52 -4.98
C TYR A 470 20.22 0.43 -4.80
N PHE A 471 19.67 0.52 -3.60
CA PHE A 471 18.65 1.50 -3.27
C PHE A 471 18.58 1.68 -1.77
N SER A 472 18.00 2.80 -1.32
CA SER A 472 17.68 3.01 0.09
C SER A 472 16.17 2.94 0.24
N ASN A 473 15.64 2.21 1.23
CA ASN A 473 14.20 2.20 1.54
C ASN A 473 13.28 1.80 0.37
N GLY A 474 12.97 0.52 0.19
CA GLY A 474 12.16 0.04 -0.94
C GLY A 474 10.76 0.68 -1.08
N LYS A 475 10.18 1.17 0.02
CA LYS A 475 8.86 1.80 0.10
C LYS A 475 8.92 3.31 0.39
N LEU A 476 10.06 3.95 0.10
CA LEU A 476 10.35 5.35 0.46
C LEU A 476 9.21 6.35 0.13
N PHE A 477 8.61 6.23 -1.04
CA PHE A 477 7.54 7.15 -1.50
C PHE A 477 6.13 6.74 -1.05
N ARG A 478 5.99 5.58 -0.37
CA ARG A 478 4.69 5.02 0.04
C ARG A 478 4.48 5.08 1.56
N GLU A 479 5.55 4.93 2.34
CA GLU A 479 5.47 4.96 3.81
C GLU A 479 5.67 6.38 4.37
N MET A 480 5.09 6.66 5.55
CA MET A 480 5.18 7.96 6.23
C MET A 480 6.57 8.26 6.79
N ALA A 481 7.36 7.24 7.11
CA ALA A 481 8.74 7.38 7.60
C ALA A 481 9.67 6.43 6.84
N GLY A 482 10.85 6.91 6.48
CA GLY A 482 11.95 6.07 6.01
C GLY A 482 12.58 5.29 7.16
N THR A 483 13.19 4.17 6.81
CA THR A 483 14.01 3.33 7.69
C THR A 483 15.50 3.62 7.50
N TRP A 484 16.30 3.51 8.56
CA TRP A 484 17.73 3.80 8.53
C TRP A 484 18.56 2.65 7.96
N ARG A 485 18.41 2.39 6.66
CA ARG A 485 19.14 1.33 5.96
C ARG A 485 19.31 1.57 4.47
N ASP A 486 20.35 0.96 3.94
CA ASP A 486 20.60 0.82 2.52
C ASP A 486 20.58 -0.65 2.10
N THR A 487 20.24 -0.91 0.83
CA THR A 487 20.06 -2.27 0.30
C THR A 487 20.79 -2.46 -1.02
N LEU A 488 21.58 -3.53 -1.12
CA LEU A 488 22.07 -4.08 -2.39
C LEU A 488 21.34 -5.39 -2.68
N ALA A 489 20.60 -5.46 -3.78
CA ALA A 489 19.78 -6.60 -4.16
C ALA A 489 20.29 -7.32 -5.41
N PHE A 490 20.14 -8.64 -5.40
CA PHE A 490 20.51 -9.58 -6.45
C PHE A 490 19.33 -10.52 -6.75
N SER A 491 18.88 -10.57 -8.00
CA SER A 491 17.96 -11.60 -8.49
C SER A 491 18.78 -12.78 -9.01
N VAL A 492 18.87 -13.85 -8.21
CA VAL A 492 19.85 -14.94 -8.45
C VAL A 492 19.23 -16.15 -9.15
N ASN A 493 17.91 -16.35 -9.05
CA ASN A 493 17.19 -17.39 -9.78
C ASN A 493 15.84 -16.85 -10.28
N PRO A 494 15.31 -17.26 -11.46
CA PRO A 494 15.82 -18.30 -12.37
C PRO A 494 17.10 -17.92 -13.13
N ASP A 495 17.34 -16.61 -13.34
CA ASP A 495 18.45 -16.15 -14.16
C ASP A 495 19.45 -15.30 -13.37
N PRO A 496 20.59 -15.86 -12.93
CA PRO A 496 21.58 -15.11 -12.16
C PRO A 496 22.14 -13.91 -12.93
N PRO A 497 22.61 -12.86 -12.22
CA PRO A 497 23.23 -11.71 -12.87
C PRO A 497 24.54 -12.11 -13.54
N ASN A 498 24.88 -11.45 -14.65
CA ASN A 498 26.21 -11.60 -15.24
C ASN A 498 27.25 -11.08 -14.23
N PRO A 499 28.32 -11.83 -13.93
CA PRO A 499 29.36 -11.36 -13.02
C PRO A 499 29.93 -9.99 -13.37
N GLN A 500 29.99 -9.59 -14.64
CA GLN A 500 30.48 -8.27 -15.01
C GLN A 500 29.56 -7.12 -14.58
N ASP A 501 28.27 -7.39 -14.43
CA ASP A 501 27.26 -6.43 -13.97
C ASP A 501 27.23 -6.30 -12.43
N MET A 502 27.98 -7.16 -11.72
CA MET A 502 28.08 -7.12 -10.26
C MET A 502 29.19 -6.16 -9.79
N PRO A 503 29.02 -5.50 -8.63
CA PRO A 503 30.08 -4.70 -8.03
C PRO A 503 31.37 -5.51 -7.85
N ALA A 504 32.50 -4.98 -8.30
CA ALA A 504 33.78 -5.70 -8.30
C ALA A 504 34.19 -6.19 -6.89
N VAL A 505 33.86 -5.41 -5.85
CA VAL A 505 34.13 -5.79 -4.45
C VAL A 505 33.29 -6.97 -3.95
N CYS A 506 32.17 -7.26 -4.61
CA CYS A 506 31.35 -8.44 -4.34
C CYS A 506 31.85 -9.64 -5.16
N ARG A 507 32.67 -9.44 -6.19
CA ARG A 507 33.23 -10.52 -7.02
C ARG A 507 34.52 -11.12 -6.47
N SER A 508 35.33 -10.32 -5.79
CA SER A 508 36.70 -10.68 -5.44
C SER A 508 36.79 -11.34 -4.06
N LEU A 509 37.20 -12.61 -4.06
CA LEU A 509 37.78 -13.32 -2.91
C LEU A 509 39.17 -12.74 -2.59
N THR A 510 39.26 -11.46 -2.23
CA THR A 510 40.56 -10.86 -1.86
C THR A 510 40.83 -11.10 -0.38
N LEU A 511 41.92 -11.81 -0.12
CA LEU A 511 42.51 -12.05 1.19
C LEU A 511 42.50 -10.78 2.06
N LYS A 512 42.05 -10.88 3.32
CA LYS A 512 42.45 -9.93 4.36
C LYS A 512 43.98 -9.92 4.44
N GLY A 513 44.60 -8.75 4.20
CA GLY A 513 46.00 -8.52 4.54
C GLY A 513 46.72 -7.56 3.59
N ALA A 514 46.44 -6.27 3.68
CA ALA A 514 47.43 -5.24 3.35
C ALA A 514 47.77 -4.47 4.63
N PRO A 515 48.95 -4.67 5.24
CA PRO A 515 49.55 -3.70 6.14
C PRO A 515 50.62 -2.87 5.41
N GLU A 516 50.70 -1.59 5.78
CA GLU A 516 51.49 -0.52 5.17
C GLU A 516 53.01 -0.71 5.13
N ASN A 517 53.60 -1.77 5.66
CA ASN A 517 55.06 -1.89 5.72
C ASN A 517 55.52 -3.23 5.16
N GLY A 518 55.96 -3.17 3.90
CA GLY A 518 56.46 -4.31 3.15
C GLY A 518 57.58 -5.04 3.89
N LYS A 519 57.24 -6.19 4.46
CA LYS A 519 58.11 -7.36 4.69
C LYS A 519 57.28 -8.51 5.27
N GLU A 520 56.97 -9.45 4.38
CA GLU A 520 56.95 -10.92 4.58
C GLU A 520 55.68 -11.68 4.15
N ARG A 521 55.91 -12.99 3.98
CA ARG A 521 55.36 -14.01 3.06
C ARG A 521 53.83 -14.17 3.02
N PRO A 522 53.26 -14.53 1.86
CA PRO A 522 51.82 -14.79 1.72
C PRO A 522 51.41 -16.03 2.52
N VAL A 523 50.49 -15.86 3.46
CA VAL A 523 49.80 -16.97 4.11
C VAL A 523 48.89 -17.61 3.06
N LYS A 524 49.20 -18.85 2.69
CA LYS A 524 48.45 -19.68 1.74
C LYS A 524 47.12 -20.12 2.37
N GLY A 525 46.17 -19.21 2.51
CA GLY A 525 44.77 -19.54 2.77
C GLY A 525 44.09 -19.89 1.44
N ILE A 526 43.97 -21.19 1.14
CA ILE A 526 43.23 -21.67 -0.03
C ILE A 526 41.74 -21.60 0.32
N PHE A 527 41.03 -20.58 -0.17
CA PHE A 527 39.58 -20.74 -0.35
C PHE A 527 39.39 -21.81 -1.43
N PRO A 528 38.64 -22.91 -1.18
CA PRO A 528 38.52 -24.01 -2.13
C PRO A 528 37.57 -23.69 -3.31
N PHE A 529 37.06 -22.47 -3.44
CA PHE A 529 36.04 -22.12 -4.42
C PHE A 529 36.58 -21.16 -5.49
N LYS A 530 36.41 -21.53 -6.77
CA LYS A 530 36.62 -20.65 -7.93
C LYS A 530 35.28 -20.01 -8.29
N GLY A 531 35.09 -18.70 -8.09
CA GLY A 531 33.84 -18.03 -8.48
C GLY A 531 33.58 -16.71 -7.74
N ASP A 532 32.36 -16.20 -7.92
CA ASP A 532 31.79 -15.03 -7.24
C ASP A 532 31.11 -15.43 -5.93
N ILE A 533 31.26 -14.65 -4.85
CA ILE A 533 30.75 -15.01 -3.52
C ILE A 533 29.22 -15.03 -3.46
N VAL A 534 28.53 -14.15 -4.19
CA VAL A 534 27.07 -14.07 -4.20
C VAL A 534 26.51 -15.34 -4.82
N ALA A 535 27.12 -15.80 -5.92
CA ALA A 535 26.74 -17.04 -6.58
C ALA A 535 26.98 -18.28 -5.70
N GLU A 536 28.13 -18.39 -5.04
CA GLU A 536 28.43 -19.53 -4.15
C GLU A 536 27.52 -19.51 -2.92
N TYR A 537 27.35 -18.35 -2.27
CA TYR A 537 26.42 -18.20 -1.15
C TYR A 537 24.99 -18.59 -1.54
N ALA A 538 24.48 -18.06 -2.65
CA ALA A 538 23.14 -18.36 -3.14
C ALA A 538 22.93 -19.85 -3.45
N LYS A 539 23.93 -20.50 -4.06
CA LYS A 539 23.90 -21.96 -4.31
C LYS A 539 23.80 -22.75 -3.02
N GLN A 540 24.62 -22.42 -2.02
CA GLN A 540 24.65 -23.10 -0.73
C GLN A 540 23.34 -22.88 0.05
N VAL A 541 22.84 -21.64 0.08
CA VAL A 541 21.56 -21.30 0.73
C VAL A 541 20.37 -21.92 0.00
N LYS A 542 20.39 -22.02 -1.34
CA LYS A 542 19.34 -22.75 -2.08
C LYS A 542 19.30 -24.22 -1.69
N ALA A 543 20.46 -24.87 -1.57
CA ALA A 543 20.54 -26.27 -1.13
C ALA A 543 19.98 -26.44 0.29
N LEU A 544 20.35 -25.54 1.22
CA LEU A 544 19.79 -25.53 2.57
C LEU A 544 18.26 -25.27 2.57
N GLY A 545 17.79 -24.35 1.75
CA GLY A 545 16.36 -24.06 1.60
C GLY A 545 15.56 -25.28 1.14
N ILE A 546 16.08 -26.04 0.17
CA ILE A 546 15.48 -27.32 -0.25
C ILE A 546 15.36 -28.28 0.93
N THR A 547 16.43 -28.45 1.72
CA THR A 547 16.40 -29.30 2.91
C THR A 547 15.39 -28.80 3.96
N ILE A 548 15.27 -27.49 4.17
CA ILE A 548 14.29 -26.92 5.08
C ILE A 548 12.86 -27.18 4.58
N PHE A 549 12.58 -27.02 3.28
CA PHE A 549 11.28 -27.36 2.69
C PHE A 549 10.92 -28.84 2.84
N GLU A 550 11.91 -29.74 2.75
CA GLU A 550 11.70 -31.16 3.01
C GLU A 550 11.28 -31.42 4.47
N LEU A 551 12.00 -30.82 5.41
CA LEU A 551 11.70 -30.95 6.83
C LEU A 551 10.35 -30.29 7.21
N LEU A 552 10.00 -29.17 6.57
CA LEU A 552 8.70 -28.51 6.74
C LEU A 552 7.55 -29.37 6.19
N SER A 553 7.75 -30.04 5.06
CA SER A 553 6.74 -30.97 4.49
C SER A 553 6.50 -32.15 5.43
N GLU A 554 7.56 -32.76 5.97
CA GLU A 554 7.44 -33.80 7.00
C GLU A 554 6.81 -33.28 8.30
N ALA A 555 7.13 -32.05 8.70
CA ALA A 555 6.50 -31.40 9.84
C ALA A 555 4.99 -31.23 9.64
N LEU A 556 4.50 -31.08 8.41
CA LEU A 556 3.08 -31.05 8.08
C LEU A 556 2.43 -32.45 7.96
N GLY A 557 3.24 -33.52 8.03
CA GLY A 557 2.79 -34.89 7.79
C GLY A 557 2.66 -35.24 6.29
N LEU A 558 3.30 -34.47 5.42
CA LEU A 558 3.31 -34.65 3.97
C LEU A 558 4.56 -35.41 3.52
N ASN A 559 4.60 -35.80 2.24
CA ASN A 559 5.81 -36.34 1.62
C ASN A 559 6.95 -35.30 1.72
N PRO A 560 8.20 -35.69 2.06
CA PRO A 560 9.33 -34.76 2.09
C PRO A 560 9.49 -33.89 0.83
N SER A 561 9.16 -34.39 -0.37
CA SER A 561 9.30 -33.60 -1.60
C SER A 561 8.16 -32.61 -1.85
N TYR A 562 7.10 -32.59 -1.03
CA TYR A 562 5.84 -31.89 -1.33
C TYR A 562 6.05 -30.40 -1.64
N LEU A 563 6.60 -29.61 -0.71
CA LEU A 563 6.81 -28.17 -0.92
C LEU A 563 7.82 -27.87 -2.04
N LYS A 564 8.76 -28.77 -2.28
CA LYS A 564 9.71 -28.66 -3.39
C LYS A 564 9.02 -28.87 -4.75
N GLU A 565 8.14 -29.87 -4.86
CA GLU A 565 7.31 -30.12 -6.04
C GLU A 565 6.28 -29.01 -6.28
N MET A 566 5.97 -28.23 -5.24
CA MET A 566 5.23 -26.97 -5.37
C MET A 566 6.09 -25.78 -5.81
N ASP A 567 7.32 -26.00 -6.27
CA ASP A 567 8.28 -24.98 -6.72
C ASP A 567 8.63 -23.92 -5.66
N CYS A 568 8.39 -24.19 -4.36
CA CYS A 568 8.67 -23.21 -3.31
C CYS A 568 10.17 -22.86 -3.21
N ALA A 569 11.05 -23.73 -3.72
CA ALA A 569 12.50 -23.54 -3.74
C ALA A 569 13.04 -22.92 -5.04
N GLU A 570 12.19 -22.62 -6.02
CA GLU A 570 12.66 -22.27 -7.37
C GLU A 570 13.12 -20.84 -7.54
N ALA A 571 12.64 -19.89 -6.74
CA ALA A 571 13.02 -18.49 -6.90
C ALA A 571 13.81 -18.00 -5.70
N LEU A 572 14.91 -17.28 -5.98
CA LEU A 572 15.84 -16.82 -4.97
C LEU A 572 16.21 -15.36 -5.19
N HIS A 573 15.82 -14.53 -4.24
CA HIS A 573 16.17 -13.11 -4.23
C HIS A 573 17.01 -12.79 -3.00
N VAL A 574 18.24 -12.32 -3.22
CA VAL A 574 19.21 -12.05 -2.15
C VAL A 574 19.34 -10.54 -1.97
N MET A 575 19.21 -10.04 -0.74
CA MET A 575 19.46 -8.64 -0.41
C MET A 575 20.48 -8.51 0.72
N GLY A 576 21.57 -7.80 0.45
CA GLY A 576 22.48 -7.29 1.47
C GLY A 576 21.92 -6.00 2.07
N GLN A 577 21.64 -6.03 3.36
CA GLN A 577 21.15 -4.90 4.15
C GLN A 577 22.31 -4.29 4.92
N TYR A 578 22.46 -2.98 4.80
CA TYR A 578 23.47 -2.18 5.49
C TYR A 578 22.79 -1.14 6.38
N TYR A 579 23.09 -1.18 7.67
CA TYR A 579 22.55 -0.26 8.66
C TYR A 579 23.74 0.56 9.20
N PRO A 580 23.94 1.80 8.71
CA PRO A 580 24.98 2.66 9.24
C PRO A 580 24.73 2.97 10.72
N GLN A 581 25.77 3.44 11.42
CA GLN A 581 25.56 4.04 12.73
C GLN A 581 24.53 5.17 12.63
N CYS A 582 23.55 5.18 13.53
CA CYS A 582 22.53 6.22 13.58
C CYS A 582 22.87 7.22 14.69
N PRO A 583 22.89 8.54 14.42
CA PRO A 583 23.08 9.56 15.46
C PRO A 583 21.95 9.59 16.50
N GLU A 584 20.72 9.27 16.10
CA GLU A 584 19.50 9.32 16.93
C GLU A 584 18.71 7.99 16.75
N PRO A 585 19.26 6.84 17.21
CA PRO A 585 18.66 5.52 16.99
C PRO A 585 17.27 5.35 17.61
N GLU A 586 16.92 6.15 18.61
CA GLU A 586 15.61 6.15 19.28
C GLU A 586 14.50 6.77 18.44
N LEU A 587 14.85 7.58 17.44
CA LEU A 587 13.89 8.26 16.57
C LEU A 587 13.54 7.46 15.31
N THR A 588 14.23 6.35 15.02
CA THR A 588 14.04 5.59 13.79
C THR A 588 14.30 4.09 13.98
N LEU A 589 14.05 3.30 12.94
CA LEU A 589 14.28 1.86 12.93
C LEU A 589 15.09 1.46 11.70
N GLY A 590 15.85 0.37 11.80
CA GLY A 590 16.53 -0.21 10.65
C GLY A 590 15.52 -0.81 9.67
N ILE A 591 14.47 -1.46 10.18
CA ILE A 591 13.29 -1.89 9.43
C ILE A 591 12.07 -1.75 10.35
N SER A 592 10.98 -1.21 9.84
CA SER A 592 9.67 -1.12 10.51
C SER A 592 9.02 -2.49 10.72
N LYS A 593 7.98 -2.54 11.56
CA LYS A 593 7.17 -3.75 11.82
C LYS A 593 6.57 -4.28 10.50
N HIS A 594 6.85 -5.53 10.15
CA HIS A 594 6.29 -6.19 8.98
C HIS A 594 6.29 -7.72 9.10
N THR A 595 5.60 -8.39 8.18
CA THR A 595 5.72 -9.82 7.87
C THR A 595 6.34 -9.99 6.48
N ASP A 596 6.92 -11.16 6.19
CA ASP A 596 7.51 -11.44 4.89
C ASP A 596 6.47 -12.02 3.93
N CYS A 597 6.27 -11.38 2.79
CA CYS A 597 5.50 -11.92 1.68
C CYS A 597 6.35 -12.93 0.89
N THR A 598 6.64 -14.10 1.48
CA THR A 598 7.44 -15.20 0.88
C THR A 598 6.90 -16.57 1.30
N PHE A 599 7.51 -17.67 0.82
CA PHE A 599 7.31 -18.99 1.45
C PHE A 599 8.11 -19.09 2.75
N ILE A 600 9.42 -18.95 2.64
CA ILE A 600 10.34 -18.82 3.77
C ILE A 600 11.40 -17.76 3.45
N THR A 601 12.05 -17.29 4.51
CA THR A 601 13.19 -16.41 4.42
C THR A 601 14.36 -17.04 5.18
N ILE A 602 15.56 -17.00 4.61
CA ILE A 602 16.81 -17.39 5.28
C ILE A 602 17.69 -16.15 5.43
N LEU A 603 18.07 -15.85 6.65
CA LEU A 603 18.73 -14.61 7.04
C LEU A 603 20.08 -14.92 7.70
N LEU A 604 21.14 -14.43 7.06
CA LEU A 604 22.47 -14.33 7.62
C LEU A 604 22.63 -12.98 8.33
N GLN A 605 23.11 -12.97 9.57
CA GLN A 605 23.33 -11.77 10.36
C GLN A 605 24.77 -11.67 10.84
N ASP A 606 25.28 -10.46 11.00
CA ASP A 606 26.50 -10.23 11.76
C ASP A 606 26.29 -10.41 13.27
N GLN A 607 27.35 -10.16 14.04
CA GLN A 607 27.35 -10.34 15.49
C GLN A 607 26.81 -9.11 16.27
N ILE A 608 26.27 -8.09 15.59
CA ILE A 608 25.68 -6.90 16.25
C ILE A 608 24.24 -7.20 16.68
N GLY A 609 23.51 -8.05 15.96
CA GLY A 609 22.11 -8.38 16.26
C GLY A 609 21.17 -7.21 15.98
N GLY A 610 20.01 -7.14 16.65
CA GLY A 610 19.01 -6.06 16.46
C GLY A 610 17.73 -6.49 15.75
N LEU A 611 17.66 -7.72 15.25
CA LEU A 611 16.38 -8.32 14.85
C LEU A 611 15.51 -8.56 16.08
N GLN A 612 14.25 -8.14 15.99
CA GLN A 612 13.22 -8.36 16.98
C GLN A 612 12.01 -9.03 16.33
N ILE A 613 11.47 -10.04 16.98
CA ILE A 613 10.25 -10.73 16.58
C ILE A 613 9.15 -10.48 17.60
N LEU A 614 7.89 -10.39 17.15
CA LEU A 614 6.75 -10.22 18.03
C LEU A 614 6.23 -11.59 18.44
N HIS A 615 6.43 -11.99 19.69
CA HIS A 615 5.99 -13.26 20.25
C HIS A 615 5.18 -13.01 21.52
N ASP A 616 4.00 -13.61 21.64
CA ASP A 616 3.06 -13.39 22.74
C ASP A 616 2.81 -11.89 23.05
N ASN A 617 2.67 -11.07 22.00
CA ASN A 617 2.54 -9.60 22.06
C ASN A 617 3.73 -8.84 22.66
N HIS A 618 4.89 -9.49 22.80
CA HIS A 618 6.13 -8.86 23.26
C HIS A 618 7.21 -8.92 22.18
N TRP A 619 8.03 -7.87 22.09
CA TRP A 619 9.19 -7.85 21.21
C TRP A 619 10.35 -8.64 21.83
N VAL A 620 10.71 -9.76 21.19
CA VAL A 620 11.82 -10.63 21.62
C VAL A 620 13.02 -10.39 20.70
N ASN A 621 14.19 -10.11 21.29
CA ASN A 621 15.44 -10.01 20.54
C ASN A 621 15.91 -11.40 20.09
N VAL A 622 16.29 -11.51 18.82
CA VAL A 622 16.95 -12.72 18.30
C VAL A 622 18.46 -12.58 18.54
N PRO A 623 19.09 -13.43 19.36
CA PRO A 623 20.52 -13.35 19.61
C PRO A 623 21.31 -13.79 18.36
N PRO A 624 22.34 -13.05 17.94
CA PRO A 624 23.23 -13.53 16.89
C PRO A 624 24.05 -14.71 17.42
N VAL A 625 24.06 -15.81 16.66
CA VAL A 625 24.89 -16.99 16.94
C VAL A 625 25.87 -17.15 15.78
N GLN A 626 27.15 -17.32 16.09
CA GLN A 626 28.19 -17.44 15.07
C GLN A 626 27.95 -18.65 14.18
N GLY A 627 27.95 -18.42 12.85
CA GLY A 627 27.71 -19.47 11.87
C GLY A 627 26.27 -19.99 11.82
N ALA A 628 25.32 -19.38 12.52
CA ALA A 628 23.91 -19.73 12.44
C ALA A 628 23.19 -18.91 11.36
N LEU A 629 22.11 -19.48 10.81
CA LEU A 629 21.17 -18.80 9.92
C LEU A 629 19.79 -18.75 10.56
N VAL A 630 19.13 -17.59 10.50
CA VAL A 630 17.75 -17.43 10.97
C VAL A 630 16.81 -17.81 9.83
N VAL A 631 15.81 -18.63 10.12
CA VAL A 631 14.75 -19.03 9.20
C VAL A 631 13.44 -18.49 9.71
N ASN A 632 12.61 -17.92 8.84
CA ASN A 632 11.24 -17.58 9.17
C ASN A 632 10.24 -18.00 8.10
N ILE A 633 9.03 -18.28 8.58
CA ILE A 633 7.87 -18.58 7.76
C ILE A 633 7.33 -17.27 7.19
N GLY A 634 7.02 -17.27 5.90
CA GLY A 634 6.39 -16.15 5.22
C GLY A 634 4.88 -16.33 5.05
N ASP A 635 4.21 -15.24 4.69
CA ASP A 635 2.76 -15.12 4.59
C ASP A 635 2.16 -16.14 3.60
N ILE A 636 2.87 -16.45 2.50
CA ILE A 636 2.38 -17.40 1.48
C ILE A 636 2.38 -18.82 2.04
N LEU A 637 3.41 -19.20 2.82
CA LEU A 637 3.45 -20.53 3.43
C LEU A 637 2.43 -20.66 4.58
N GLN A 638 2.18 -19.58 5.35
CA GLN A 638 1.07 -19.57 6.32
C GLN A 638 -0.28 -19.83 5.63
N LEU A 639 -0.53 -19.15 4.51
CA LEU A 639 -1.74 -19.34 3.69
C LEU A 639 -1.87 -20.79 3.21
N MET A 640 -0.80 -21.34 2.61
CA MET A 640 -0.81 -22.71 2.06
C MET A 640 -0.99 -23.76 3.14
N THR A 641 -0.43 -23.53 4.33
CA THR A 641 -0.54 -24.47 5.45
C THR A 641 -1.84 -24.33 6.24
N ASN A 642 -2.74 -23.44 5.81
CA ASN A 642 -4.01 -23.17 6.47
C ASN A 642 -3.82 -22.78 7.95
N ASP A 643 -2.96 -21.80 8.21
CA ASP A 643 -2.54 -21.35 9.55
C ASP A 643 -1.79 -22.39 10.41
N LYS A 644 -1.45 -23.58 9.88
CA LYS A 644 -0.63 -24.53 10.66
C LYS A 644 0.78 -24.02 10.92
N PHE A 645 1.34 -23.18 10.05
CA PHE A 645 2.56 -22.42 10.35
C PHE A 645 2.25 -20.93 10.38
N THR A 646 3.00 -20.17 11.18
CA THR A 646 2.70 -18.77 11.45
C THR A 646 3.79 -17.86 10.90
N SER A 647 3.41 -16.90 10.07
CA SER A 647 4.22 -15.75 9.67
C SER A 647 4.11 -14.68 10.74
N VAL A 648 5.26 -14.20 11.22
CA VAL A 648 5.33 -13.39 12.45
C VAL A 648 5.85 -11.99 12.17
N TYR A 649 5.21 -11.01 12.81
CA TYR A 649 5.67 -9.63 12.77
C TYR A 649 7.09 -9.51 13.33
N HIS A 650 7.96 -8.87 12.59
CA HIS A 650 9.33 -8.63 12.99
C HIS A 650 9.78 -7.22 12.58
N ARG A 651 10.82 -6.72 13.24
CA ARG A 651 11.43 -5.41 12.99
C ARG A 651 12.93 -5.45 13.24
N VAL A 652 13.65 -4.41 12.82
CA VAL A 652 15.08 -4.27 13.12
C VAL A 652 15.29 -2.99 13.91
N SER A 653 15.63 -3.15 15.19
CA SER A 653 16.06 -2.06 16.06
C SER A 653 17.52 -1.71 15.77
N LEU A 654 17.84 -0.42 15.81
CA LEU A 654 19.19 0.07 15.62
C LEU A 654 19.96 0.00 16.93
N ARG A 655 21.25 -0.33 16.84
CA ARG A 655 22.18 -0.25 17.97
C ARG A 655 23.14 0.90 17.75
N ASN A 656 23.59 1.52 18.83
CA ASN A 656 24.67 2.53 18.81
C ASN A 656 26.06 1.96 18.52
N ILE A 657 26.11 0.75 17.96
CA ILE A 657 27.32 0.01 17.61
C ILE A 657 27.06 -0.47 16.18
N GLY A 658 27.84 0.05 15.22
CA GLY A 658 27.61 -0.15 13.79
C GLY A 658 28.85 0.13 12.94
N PRO A 659 28.81 -0.17 11.63
CA PRO A 659 27.64 -0.58 10.87
C PRO A 659 27.24 -2.04 11.06
N ARG A 660 25.92 -2.30 11.09
CA ARG A 660 25.34 -3.65 11.07
C ARG A 660 25.11 -4.11 9.64
N ILE A 661 25.37 -5.38 9.36
CA ILE A 661 25.11 -6.05 8.09
C ILE A 661 24.20 -7.26 8.31
N SER A 662 23.27 -7.48 7.40
CA SER A 662 22.59 -8.77 7.27
C SER A 662 22.29 -9.09 5.82
N VAL A 663 22.29 -10.37 5.45
CA VAL A 663 22.00 -10.83 4.09
C VAL A 663 20.75 -11.68 4.15
N VAL A 664 19.67 -11.16 3.59
CA VAL A 664 18.37 -11.83 3.55
C VAL A 664 18.20 -12.53 2.21
N THR A 665 17.74 -13.78 2.26
CA THR A 665 17.48 -14.62 1.09
C THR A 665 16.02 -15.03 1.10
N PHE A 666 15.25 -14.46 0.17
CA PHE A 666 13.83 -14.71 0.01
C PHE A 666 13.60 -15.86 -0.96
N PHE A 667 12.83 -16.86 -0.53
CA PHE A 667 12.31 -17.90 -1.40
C PHE A 667 10.96 -17.44 -1.97
N LEU A 668 11.04 -16.60 -3.02
CA LEU A 668 9.91 -16.13 -3.83
C LEU A 668 10.41 -15.44 -5.12
N ASN A 669 9.66 -15.54 -6.22
CA ASN A 669 9.89 -14.71 -7.40
C ASN A 669 9.04 -13.43 -7.32
N PHE A 670 9.69 -12.27 -7.34
CA PHE A 670 9.02 -10.97 -7.29
C PHE A 670 8.80 -10.33 -8.68
N THR A 671 9.19 -11.00 -9.78
CA THR A 671 8.96 -10.48 -11.13
C THR A 671 7.51 -10.75 -11.57
N MET A 672 6.75 -9.66 -11.77
CA MET A 672 5.32 -9.72 -12.09
C MET A 672 5.00 -10.41 -13.42
N SER A 673 5.97 -10.55 -14.32
CA SER A 673 5.79 -11.12 -15.66
C SER A 673 5.70 -12.64 -15.71
N GLU A 674 6.26 -13.35 -14.72
CA GLU A 674 6.40 -14.82 -14.77
C GLU A 674 5.51 -15.55 -13.74
N CYS A 675 4.94 -14.83 -12.78
CA CYS A 675 4.15 -15.41 -11.70
C CYS A 675 2.64 -15.60 -12.00
N THR A 676 2.22 -15.50 -13.26
CA THR A 676 0.81 -15.33 -13.62
C THR A 676 -0.01 -16.63 -13.75
N SER A 677 0.61 -17.81 -13.75
CA SER A 677 -0.10 -19.08 -14.02
C SER A 677 -0.34 -19.97 -12.81
N LYS A 678 0.37 -19.77 -11.69
CA LYS A 678 0.26 -20.64 -10.49
C LYS A 678 -0.67 -20.02 -9.45
N ASN A 679 -1.61 -20.82 -9.00
CA ASN A 679 -2.55 -20.47 -7.94
C ASN A 679 -2.11 -21.06 -6.61
N TYR A 680 -2.37 -20.33 -5.53
CA TYR A 680 -2.11 -20.71 -4.15
C TYR A 680 -3.42 -20.80 -3.38
N GLY A 681 -3.43 -21.67 -2.38
CA GLY A 681 -4.57 -21.91 -1.51
C GLY A 681 -4.17 -22.93 -0.44
N PRO A 682 -5.06 -23.20 0.53
CA PRO A 682 -4.82 -24.25 1.51
C PRO A 682 -4.53 -25.61 0.85
N ILE A 683 -3.43 -26.25 1.27
CA ILE A 683 -3.04 -27.60 0.85
C ILE A 683 -4.15 -28.58 1.21
N LYS A 684 -4.65 -29.32 0.23
CA LYS A 684 -5.87 -30.14 0.36
C LYS A 684 -5.71 -31.25 1.39
N GLU A 685 -4.53 -31.86 1.45
CA GLU A 685 -4.17 -32.92 2.38
C GLU A 685 -4.12 -32.45 3.85
N LEU A 686 -4.10 -31.13 4.09
CA LEU A 686 -4.13 -30.57 5.44
C LEU A 686 -5.55 -30.24 5.90
N LEU A 687 -6.55 -30.30 5.02
CA LEU A 687 -7.93 -29.96 5.32
C LEU A 687 -8.71 -31.18 5.80
N SER A 688 -9.58 -30.98 6.78
CA SER A 688 -10.55 -31.98 7.27
C SER A 688 -11.80 -31.29 7.81
N GLU A 689 -12.79 -32.04 8.29
CA GLU A 689 -13.96 -31.45 8.98
C GLU A 689 -13.52 -30.66 10.23
N GLU A 690 -12.49 -31.13 10.93
CA GLU A 690 -11.92 -30.48 12.11
C GLU A 690 -10.92 -29.35 11.78
N ASN A 691 -10.43 -29.29 10.54
CA ASN A 691 -9.55 -28.22 10.05
C ASN A 691 -10.06 -27.70 8.68
N PRO A 692 -11.18 -26.96 8.66
CA PRO A 692 -11.75 -26.42 7.43
C PRO A 692 -10.83 -25.35 6.81
N PRO A 693 -10.98 -25.04 5.51
CA PRO A 693 -10.20 -23.97 4.88
C PRO A 693 -10.49 -22.62 5.55
N VAL A 694 -9.42 -21.92 5.94
CA VAL A 694 -9.44 -20.56 6.50
C VAL A 694 -9.25 -19.52 5.40
N TYR A 695 -8.60 -19.90 4.30
CA TYR A 695 -8.28 -19.04 3.17
C TYR A 695 -9.04 -19.44 1.92
N ARG A 696 -9.29 -18.46 1.05
CA ARG A 696 -9.81 -18.71 -0.30
C ARG A 696 -8.84 -19.60 -1.09
N ASP A 697 -9.40 -20.37 -2.00
CA ASP A 697 -8.64 -21.18 -2.94
C ASP A 697 -8.34 -20.38 -4.23
N ASN A 698 -7.45 -20.91 -5.06
CA ASN A 698 -7.14 -20.37 -6.39
C ASN A 698 -6.62 -18.91 -6.42
N ILE A 699 -5.85 -18.49 -5.41
CA ILE A 699 -5.32 -17.13 -5.29
C ILE A 699 -4.07 -16.97 -6.16
N THR A 700 -4.06 -16.00 -7.06
CA THR A 700 -2.88 -15.75 -7.94
C THR A 700 -1.78 -14.97 -7.21
N MET A 701 -0.51 -15.11 -7.64
CA MET A 701 0.56 -14.21 -7.15
C MET A 701 0.27 -12.73 -7.40
N LYS A 702 -0.42 -12.42 -8.51
CA LYS A 702 -0.82 -11.04 -8.83
C LYS A 702 -1.75 -10.50 -7.76
N GLU A 703 -2.73 -11.29 -7.33
CA GLU A 703 -3.65 -10.92 -6.25
C GLU A 703 -2.90 -10.75 -4.91
N ILE A 704 -2.05 -11.72 -4.54
CA ILE A 704 -1.19 -11.64 -3.33
C ILE A 704 -0.38 -10.34 -3.32
N LEU A 705 0.34 -10.06 -4.40
CA LEU A 705 1.19 -8.87 -4.50
C LEU A 705 0.37 -7.58 -4.55
N THR A 706 -0.80 -7.60 -5.19
CA THR A 706 -1.73 -6.45 -5.21
C THR A 706 -2.16 -6.11 -3.79
N HIS A 707 -2.61 -7.09 -3.00
CA HIS A 707 -2.98 -6.86 -1.60
C HIS A 707 -1.79 -6.46 -0.73
N TYR A 708 -0.63 -7.11 -0.92
CA TYR A 708 0.60 -6.76 -0.20
C TYR A 708 1.05 -5.31 -0.47
N TYR A 709 0.92 -4.82 -1.71
CA TYR A 709 1.27 -3.45 -2.06
C TYR A 709 0.16 -2.42 -1.81
N ALA A 710 -1.11 -2.86 -1.76
CA ALA A 710 -2.25 -2.03 -1.38
C ALA A 710 -2.38 -1.83 0.13
N LYS A 711 -1.68 -2.64 0.94
CA LYS A 711 -1.63 -2.51 2.40
C LYS A 711 -1.26 -1.09 2.83
N GLY A 712 -2.18 -0.45 3.55
CA GLY A 712 -2.03 0.89 4.09
C GLY A 712 -1.15 0.93 5.36
N LEU A 713 -1.22 2.06 6.07
CA LEU A 713 -0.46 2.31 7.31
C LEU A 713 -1.08 1.62 8.54
N ASP A 714 -2.18 0.88 8.37
CA ASP A 714 -2.94 0.21 9.43
C ASP A 714 -2.20 -1.00 10.05
N GLY A 715 -1.13 -1.46 9.40
CA GLY A 715 -0.23 -2.49 9.91
C GLY A 715 -0.79 -3.92 9.85
N ASN A 716 -2.07 -4.11 9.50
CA ASN A 716 -2.77 -5.40 9.47
C ASN A 716 -2.23 -6.34 8.38
N SER A 717 -2.16 -7.65 8.64
CA SER A 717 -1.68 -8.62 7.63
C SER A 717 -2.59 -8.61 6.40
N TYR A 718 -2.00 -8.52 5.19
CA TYR A 718 -2.78 -8.59 3.94
C TYR A 718 -3.47 -9.95 3.78
N LEU A 719 -3.05 -10.97 4.52
CA LEU A 719 -3.71 -12.26 4.55
C LEU A 719 -5.17 -12.16 5.03
N LEU A 720 -5.55 -11.13 5.79
CA LEU A 720 -6.93 -10.93 6.23
C LEU A 720 -7.90 -10.76 5.05
N SER A 721 -7.49 -10.09 3.97
CA SER A 721 -8.34 -9.94 2.77
C SER A 721 -8.43 -11.22 1.92
N LEU A 722 -7.67 -12.26 2.27
CA LEU A 722 -7.66 -13.55 1.61
C LEU A 722 -8.35 -14.64 2.44
N ARG A 723 -8.77 -14.35 3.68
CA ARG A 723 -9.54 -15.28 4.52
C ARG A 723 -10.98 -15.44 4.01
N LEU A 724 -11.59 -16.58 4.32
CA LEU A 724 -12.99 -16.92 4.02
C LEU A 724 -13.98 -16.28 4.99
#